data_AF-A0A3Q8R1S3-F1
#
_entry.id   AF-A0A3Q8R1S3-F1
#
_cell.length_a   1.000
_cell.length_b   1.000
_cell.length_c   1.000
_cell.angle_alpha   90.00
_cell.angle_beta   90.00
_cell.angle_gamma   90.00
#
_symmetry.space_group_name_H-M   'P 1'
#
loop_
_entity.id
_entity.type
_entity.pdbx_description
1 polymer ?
#
loop_
_entity_poly.entity_id
_entity_poly.type
_entity_poly.pdbx_seq_one_letter_code
_entity_poly.pdbx_strand_id
1 'polypeptide(L)'
;MSTEQASNLSWCQGEVKRDRINDLIYRLQMKYPTSKDLVQLYTSVRGNQVIKSRSVSKVVEINNLIYDVKQENYIKTYGIDNYNNNRGIENVYKKVSQKTKLATFDRFKLDNRINYEGYDEYGEKKKIKKMGRINEDDENDIVLRWLKASRMEKLRKRSPNDVRYKQYLEQQKERETKKYDKKQLKKSKICKGENTPRDLNDQIINRLNNPFRYIREIHNKEFYIHTGAFSLFDTLVRSQISSIFGYPGGAILPIYDELFFWEDKNLIKHYLVRHEQAATHAADGYSRASGKVGVCFATSGPGATNLVTGIATAYMDSIPMIIITGQVGTQFLGTDAFQEIDIYGITLSMVKHSYIITEARFLSKIVTEAIYVSQNGRPGPVLIDIPKNIGLEKIRKFKTCDEITVHKVLGWRYQIANQTDAIYTALHRLSGSLRPLLYIGGGVISSNATAELYHFAHYFRIPVTTTLMGKGAFNENDRLCLGMLGMHGTAYANFAIGNCDLLIAVGARFDDRVTGKLQDFACKAFIIHIDCDESEIGKNKTIGLGIIGDIKVILSEFLLIMKRPEYKWYKKPLRKVFKKWYSQTDEWKEEFPLKALPSGDTLLPQEVIKKVTALEPNAIITTDVGQHQMWAAQYLKCKPRNWLSSAGLGTMGFGLPAAIGAAVAQNKKKVICITGDSSFQMNLQELGTLSKYNLPIKMIIINNHWQGMVRQWQETFYEQRYSHSSMIEGEPKFNLLASAYGIKSLYSERRSQISKTLKEALSYTSTSLLECNVLEKENCYPMVDPSKGNTEMFLTRQLSTTKEGFIINKEEEKKKESSCLLQETKIIPDAVGNLIHLVKAQTEYVKIKDHYTEVLLEKKCLTPRQEEHMLSVLRTLKYEENRCEVRWNLE
;
A
#
# COMPACT_ATOMS: atom_id res chain seq x y z
N MET A 1 -15.36 4.69 40.33
CA MET A 1 -15.93 3.45 40.89
C MET A 1 -15.00 2.95 41.97
N SER A 2 -15.52 2.83 43.19
CA SER A 2 -14.86 2.47 44.44
C SER A 2 -14.51 0.97 44.53
N THR A 3 -13.65 0.67 45.50
CA THR A 3 -12.99 -0.59 45.90
C THR A 3 -13.91 -1.77 46.29
N GLU A 4 -15.17 -1.80 45.84
CA GLU A 4 -16.18 -2.74 46.36
C GLU A 4 -16.58 -3.87 45.39
N GLN A 5 -15.96 -3.95 44.20
CA GLN A 5 -16.26 -4.99 43.21
C GLN A 5 -15.20 -6.10 43.08
N ALA A 6 -14.14 -6.08 43.89
CA ALA A 6 -13.08 -7.11 43.85
C ALA A 6 -13.42 -8.38 44.65
N SER A 7 -14.48 -8.38 45.46
CA SER A 7 -14.86 -9.48 46.35
C SER A 7 -15.71 -10.58 45.71
N ASN A 8 -16.20 -10.41 44.48
CA ASN A 8 -17.15 -11.34 43.84
C ASN A 8 -16.57 -12.24 42.73
N LEU A 9 -15.25 -12.48 42.70
CA LEU A 9 -14.60 -13.41 41.75
C LEU A 9 -13.81 -14.53 42.46
N SER A 10 -14.30 -15.00 43.59
CA SER A 10 -14.05 -16.39 44.01
C SER A 10 -15.14 -17.26 43.39
N TRP A 11 -14.81 -18.47 42.94
CA TRP A 11 -15.64 -19.40 42.14
C TRP A 11 -15.47 -19.33 40.62
N CYS A 12 -14.26 -19.68 40.18
CA CYS A 12 -14.05 -20.59 39.03
C CYS A 12 -12.63 -21.16 39.15
N GLN A 13 -12.49 -22.31 39.82
CA GLN A 13 -11.29 -23.13 39.73
C GLN A 13 -11.28 -23.82 38.36
N GLY A 14 -10.41 -23.36 37.47
CA GLY A 14 -10.16 -23.97 36.17
C GLY A 14 -8.95 -23.30 35.52
N GLU A 15 -8.01 -24.09 35.02
CA GLU A 15 -6.73 -23.65 34.46
C GLU A 15 -6.88 -22.48 33.47
N VAL A 16 -6.38 -21.31 33.87
CA VAL A 16 -6.33 -20.13 33.00
C VAL A 16 -5.12 -20.26 32.08
N LYS A 17 -5.36 -20.46 30.78
CA LYS A 17 -4.34 -20.44 29.73
C LYS A 17 -3.61 -19.08 29.69
N ARG A 18 -2.29 -19.13 29.43
CA ARG A 18 -1.33 -18.00 29.36
C ARG A 18 -1.82 -16.76 28.58
N ASP A 19 -2.73 -16.92 27.64
CA ASP A 19 -3.20 -15.84 26.76
C ASP A 19 -4.09 -14.81 27.46
N ARG A 20 -4.82 -15.19 28.52
CA ARG A 20 -5.66 -14.25 29.29
C ARG A 20 -4.86 -13.33 30.22
N ILE A 21 -3.67 -13.76 30.65
CA ILE A 21 -2.76 -12.93 31.47
C ILE A 21 -2.11 -11.86 30.59
N ASN A 22 -1.75 -12.19 29.35
CA ASN A 22 -1.19 -11.24 28.39
C ASN A 22 -2.23 -10.19 27.95
N ASP A 23 -3.50 -10.57 27.77
CA ASP A 23 -4.58 -9.61 27.47
C ASP A 23 -4.88 -8.68 28.65
N LEU A 24 -4.79 -9.18 29.89
CA LEU A 24 -4.94 -8.34 31.09
C LEU A 24 -3.77 -7.35 31.25
N ILE A 25 -2.54 -7.78 30.98
CA ILE A 25 -1.34 -6.93 31.00
C ILE A 25 -1.42 -5.86 29.90
N TYR A 26 -1.86 -6.22 28.71
CA TYR A 26 -2.02 -5.30 27.58
C TYR A 26 -3.08 -4.21 27.87
N ARG A 27 -4.21 -4.60 28.50
CA ARG A 27 -5.27 -3.66 28.90
C ARG A 27 -4.88 -2.76 30.07
N LEU A 28 -4.01 -3.23 30.97
CA LEU A 28 -3.48 -2.41 32.08
C LEU A 28 -2.39 -1.44 31.61
N GLN A 29 -1.56 -1.83 30.63
CA GLN A 29 -0.57 -0.95 29.99
C GLN A 29 -1.19 0.20 29.18
N MET A 30 -2.38 -0.03 28.60
CA MET A 30 -3.16 1.01 27.92
C MET A 30 -3.76 2.05 28.88
N LYS A 31 -3.88 1.74 30.18
CA LYS A 31 -4.63 2.57 31.13
C LYS A 31 -3.75 3.39 32.10
N TYR A 32 -2.48 3.02 32.29
CA TYR A 32 -1.53 3.74 33.17
C TYR A 32 -0.15 3.86 32.49
N PRO A 33 0.13 4.97 31.77
CA PRO A 33 1.28 5.06 30.87
C PRO A 33 2.60 5.49 31.55
N THR A 34 2.62 5.76 32.85
CA THR A 34 3.82 6.23 33.56
C THR A 34 4.45 5.17 34.48
N SER A 35 5.78 5.07 34.42
CA SER A 35 6.60 4.03 35.05
C SER A 35 6.56 3.95 36.58
N LYS A 36 6.03 4.97 37.28
CA LYS A 36 5.90 4.98 38.75
C LYS A 36 4.77 4.09 39.28
N ASP A 37 3.68 3.93 38.52
CA ASP A 37 2.49 3.19 38.96
C ASP A 37 2.63 1.67 38.79
N LEU A 38 3.46 1.25 37.81
CA LEU A 38 3.82 -0.15 37.57
C LEU A 38 4.64 -0.76 38.72
N VAL A 39 5.42 0.05 39.43
CA VAL A 39 6.27 -0.42 40.54
C VAL A 39 5.43 -0.68 41.79
N GLN A 40 4.43 0.16 42.09
CA GLN A 40 3.51 -0.06 43.23
C GLN A 40 2.57 -1.25 43.02
N LEU A 41 2.15 -1.52 41.77
CA LEU A 41 1.35 -2.70 41.45
C LEU A 41 2.17 -4.01 41.59
N TYR A 42 3.48 -3.94 41.34
CA TYR A 42 4.37 -5.10 41.43
C TYR A 42 4.62 -5.56 42.88
N THR A 43 4.52 -4.64 43.85
CA THR A 43 4.74 -4.93 45.28
C THR A 43 3.51 -5.48 45.99
N SER A 44 2.29 -5.17 45.53
CA SER A 44 1.05 -5.62 46.18
C SER A 44 0.64 -7.06 45.84
N VAL A 45 1.10 -7.60 44.72
CA VAL A 45 0.71 -8.95 44.24
C VAL A 45 1.61 -10.08 44.81
N ARG A 46 2.65 -9.74 45.59
CA ARG A 46 3.63 -10.72 46.11
C ARG A 46 3.33 -11.32 47.49
N GLY A 47 2.11 -11.16 47.99
CA GLY A 47 1.63 -11.93 49.13
C GLY A 47 1.15 -13.32 48.69
N ASN A 48 2.03 -14.31 48.75
CA ASN A 48 1.81 -15.76 48.59
C ASN A 48 2.14 -16.42 47.24
N GLN A 49 2.97 -17.46 47.37
CA GLN A 49 3.34 -18.54 46.46
C GLN A 49 4.50 -18.32 45.46
N VAL A 50 5.45 -19.25 45.58
CA VAL A 50 6.75 -19.32 44.95
C VAL A 50 6.64 -20.11 43.65
N ILE A 51 6.94 -19.48 42.51
CA ILE A 51 7.39 -20.19 41.30
C ILE A 51 8.77 -19.61 40.94
N LYS A 52 9.79 -20.47 41.05
CA LYS A 52 11.19 -20.16 40.74
C LYS A 52 11.35 -19.97 39.22
N SER A 53 11.68 -18.75 38.77
CA SER A 53 12.38 -18.56 37.49
C SER A 53 13.58 -17.63 37.69
N ARG A 54 14.77 -18.13 37.34
CA ARG A 54 16.08 -17.44 37.47
C ARG A 54 16.27 -16.29 36.45
N SER A 55 15.29 -16.04 35.59
CA SER A 55 15.39 -15.12 34.44
C SER A 55 14.91 -13.69 34.74
N VAL A 56 14.12 -13.47 35.79
CA VAL A 56 13.54 -12.14 36.07
C VAL A 56 14.42 -11.31 37.03
N SER A 57 15.10 -11.93 37.99
CA SER A 57 16.02 -11.22 38.91
C SER A 57 17.21 -10.58 38.19
N LYS A 58 17.69 -11.18 37.08
CA LYS A 58 18.79 -10.63 36.27
C LYS A 58 18.38 -9.40 35.45
N VAL A 59 17.10 -9.30 35.05
CA VAL A 59 16.59 -8.17 34.27
C VAL A 59 16.38 -6.94 35.15
N VAL A 60 15.98 -7.14 36.41
CA VAL A 60 15.84 -6.07 37.41
C VAL A 60 17.21 -5.52 37.85
N GLU A 61 18.21 -6.39 38.01
CA GLU A 61 19.58 -5.97 38.36
C GLU A 61 20.27 -5.17 37.24
N ILE A 62 20.03 -5.53 35.98
CA ILE A 62 20.57 -4.84 34.80
C ILE A 62 19.86 -3.50 34.56
N ASN A 63 18.54 -3.43 34.76
CA ASN A 63 17.79 -2.17 34.61
C ASN A 63 18.13 -1.15 35.71
N ASN A 64 18.39 -1.59 36.94
CA ASN A 64 18.86 -0.69 38.00
C ASN A 64 20.29 -0.17 37.72
N LEU A 65 21.17 -1.01 37.15
CA LEU A 65 22.52 -0.58 36.75
C LEU A 65 22.52 0.43 35.60
N ILE A 66 21.54 0.33 34.69
CA ILE A 66 21.37 1.26 33.55
C ILE A 66 20.69 2.56 33.99
N TYR A 67 19.84 2.51 35.01
CA TYR A 67 19.19 3.69 35.58
C TYR A 67 20.19 4.61 36.32
N ASP A 68 21.17 4.02 37.03
CA ASP A 68 22.21 4.77 37.75
C ASP A 68 23.25 5.43 36.82
N VAL A 69 23.36 5.00 35.56
CA VAL A 69 24.31 5.56 34.58
C VAL A 69 23.73 6.77 33.83
N LYS A 70 22.41 6.99 33.87
CA LYS A 70 21.73 8.04 33.10
C LYS A 70 21.43 9.34 33.85
N GLN A 71 21.68 9.42 35.15
CA GLN A 71 21.51 10.65 35.93
C GLN A 71 22.88 11.25 36.26
N GLU A 72 23.12 12.49 35.85
CA GLU A 72 24.35 13.26 36.05
C GLU A 72 24.68 13.49 37.53
N ASN A 73 25.25 12.50 38.22
CA ASN A 73 25.81 12.68 39.57
C ASN A 73 26.98 11.74 39.89
N TYR A 74 27.81 11.39 38.90
CA TYR A 74 28.95 10.50 39.12
C TYR A 74 30.21 11.18 39.69
N ILE A 75 30.26 12.51 39.72
CA ILE A 75 31.46 13.27 40.13
C ILE A 75 31.56 13.46 41.65
N LYS A 76 30.45 13.43 42.40
CA LYS A 76 30.47 13.71 43.85
C LYS A 76 30.65 12.49 44.76
N THR A 77 30.38 11.28 44.28
CA THR A 77 30.35 10.09 45.17
C THR A 77 31.70 9.34 45.24
N TYR A 78 32.62 9.56 44.29
CA TYR A 78 33.86 8.76 44.20
C TYR A 78 35.18 9.54 44.08
N GLY A 79 35.16 10.87 44.20
CA GLY A 79 36.37 11.69 44.40
C GLY A 79 37.52 11.41 43.42
N ILE A 80 37.29 11.65 42.12
CA ILE A 80 38.35 11.58 41.11
C ILE A 80 38.44 12.93 40.40
N ASP A 81 39.34 13.76 40.89
CA ASP A 81 39.82 14.93 40.16
C ASP A 81 40.89 14.47 39.15
N ASN A 82 40.78 14.97 37.91
CA ASN A 82 41.70 14.84 36.76
C ASN A 82 41.49 13.65 35.79
N TYR A 83 40.87 14.00 34.65
CA TYR A 83 40.89 13.27 33.38
C TYR A 83 42.29 13.34 32.74
N ASN A 84 43.22 12.44 33.09
CA ASN A 84 44.41 12.23 32.23
C ASN A 84 45.18 10.92 32.45
N ASN A 85 44.56 9.85 32.94
CA ASN A 85 45.26 8.56 33.08
C ASN A 85 44.43 7.37 32.57
N ASN A 86 44.95 6.70 31.53
CA ASN A 86 44.42 5.46 30.94
C ASN A 86 44.30 4.27 31.91
N ARG A 87 44.68 4.42 33.20
CA ARG A 87 44.53 3.41 34.26
C ARG A 87 43.14 3.38 34.92
N GLY A 88 42.36 4.46 34.84
CA GLY A 88 41.01 4.51 35.43
C GLY A 88 40.01 3.65 34.65
N ILE A 89 40.08 3.70 33.32
CA ILE A 89 39.21 2.97 32.40
C ILE A 89 39.52 1.45 32.43
N GLU A 90 40.80 1.07 32.54
CA GLU A 90 41.21 -0.33 32.64
C GLU A 90 40.70 -1.04 33.92
N ASN A 91 40.60 -0.32 35.04
CA ASN A 91 40.06 -0.86 36.29
C ASN A 91 38.53 -1.04 36.26
N VAL A 92 37.82 -0.19 35.50
CA VAL A 92 36.38 -0.32 35.24
C VAL A 92 36.12 -1.54 34.35
N TYR A 93 36.90 -1.71 33.29
CA TYR A 93 36.81 -2.88 32.41
C TYR A 93 37.15 -4.20 33.10
N LYS A 94 38.15 -4.22 34.00
CA LYS A 94 38.48 -5.41 34.81
C LYS A 94 37.37 -5.82 35.78
N LYS A 95 36.68 -4.86 36.42
CA LYS A 95 35.56 -5.14 37.33
C LYS A 95 34.30 -5.63 36.60
N VAL A 96 34.06 -5.13 35.39
CA VAL A 96 32.95 -5.59 34.53
C VAL A 96 33.21 -6.98 33.96
N SER A 97 34.46 -7.28 33.57
CA SER A 97 34.88 -8.59 33.06
C SER A 97 34.86 -9.70 34.12
N GLN A 98 35.18 -9.40 35.39
CA GLN A 98 35.14 -10.38 36.48
C GLN A 98 33.72 -10.81 36.90
N LYS A 99 32.69 -9.98 36.65
CA LYS A 99 31.29 -10.29 37.01
C LYS A 99 30.51 -11.08 35.96
N THR A 100 30.96 -11.12 34.70
CA THR A 100 30.14 -11.64 33.59
C THR A 100 30.48 -13.06 33.11
N LYS A 101 31.59 -13.69 33.57
CA LYS A 101 31.98 -15.08 33.26
C LYS A 101 31.61 -15.56 31.84
N LEU A 102 32.08 -14.86 30.80
CA LEU A 102 32.10 -15.37 29.41
C LEU A 102 33.55 -15.41 28.92
N ALA A 103 33.93 -16.58 28.40
CA ALA A 103 35.29 -17.01 28.15
C ALA A 103 35.70 -16.87 26.66
N THR A 104 36.97 -16.50 26.48
CA THR A 104 37.95 -16.92 25.44
C THR A 104 37.70 -16.68 23.95
N PHE A 105 38.52 -15.80 23.35
CA PHE A 105 39.70 -16.11 22.49
C PHE A 105 40.38 -14.75 22.13
N ASP A 106 41.49 -14.30 22.74
CA ASP A 106 42.93 -14.65 22.49
C ASP A 106 43.32 -14.69 21.00
N ARG A 107 44.44 -14.17 20.48
CA ARG A 107 45.62 -13.36 20.90
C ARG A 107 46.50 -13.19 19.64
N PHE A 108 47.45 -12.24 19.62
CA PHE A 108 48.75 -12.18 18.87
C PHE A 108 48.98 -10.77 18.29
N LYS A 109 50.09 -10.05 18.48
CA LYS A 109 51.25 -10.03 19.40
C LYS A 109 51.98 -8.69 19.08
N LEU A 110 52.70 -8.12 20.07
CA LEU A 110 53.77 -7.13 19.88
C LEU A 110 54.83 -7.70 18.89
N ASP A 111 55.61 -6.94 18.11
CA ASP A 111 56.59 -5.94 18.57
C ASP A 111 57.31 -5.27 17.37
N ASN A 112 57.90 -4.08 17.62
CA ASN A 112 59.13 -3.50 17.03
C ASN A 112 59.09 -1.96 16.99
N ARG A 113 59.97 -1.36 17.81
CA ARG A 113 60.22 0.08 17.95
C ARG A 113 61.53 0.46 17.25
N ILE A 114 61.53 1.55 16.48
CA ILE A 114 62.72 2.39 16.19
C ILE A 114 62.25 3.86 16.29
N ASN A 115 62.96 4.70 17.04
CA ASN A 115 62.64 6.11 17.32
C ASN A 115 63.41 7.05 16.37
N TYR A 116 62.77 8.12 15.89
CA TYR A 116 63.42 9.34 15.41
C TYR A 116 62.74 10.56 16.04
N GLU A 117 63.54 11.58 16.40
CA GLU A 117 63.08 12.85 17.00
C GLU A 117 62.92 13.93 15.92
N GLY A 118 61.84 14.71 15.99
CA GLY A 118 61.60 15.91 15.18
C GLY A 118 60.74 16.92 15.93
N TYR A 119 60.95 18.21 15.67
CA TYR A 119 60.29 19.35 16.29
C TYR A 119 59.17 19.89 15.39
N ASP A 120 58.11 20.45 15.96
CA ASP A 120 57.03 21.11 15.22
C ASP A 120 57.27 22.63 15.01
N GLU A 121 56.32 23.28 14.34
CA GLU A 121 56.37 24.68 13.87
C GLU A 121 56.44 25.73 14.99
N TYR A 122 56.42 25.29 16.26
CA TYR A 122 56.58 26.12 17.45
C TYR A 122 57.71 25.63 18.38
N GLY A 123 58.51 24.64 17.96
CA GLY A 123 59.71 24.21 18.66
C GLY A 123 59.50 23.20 19.80
N GLU A 124 58.36 22.52 19.89
CA GLU A 124 58.15 21.46 20.89
C GLU A 124 58.38 20.04 20.33
N LYS A 125 59.00 19.18 21.15
CA LYS A 125 59.34 17.79 20.80
C LYS A 125 58.11 16.87 20.83
N LYS A 126 57.73 16.26 19.70
CA LYS A 126 56.76 15.13 19.66
C LYS A 126 57.22 13.96 18.79
N LYS A 127 57.08 12.74 19.33
CA LYS A 127 57.37 11.45 18.66
C LYS A 127 56.30 11.10 17.62
N ILE A 128 56.69 10.87 16.36
CA ILE A 128 55.80 10.43 15.27
C ILE A 128 56.25 9.04 14.76
N LYS A 129 55.30 8.09 14.62
CA LYS A 129 55.46 6.77 13.97
C LYS A 129 55.03 6.86 12.49
N LYS A 130 55.82 6.36 11.53
CA LYS A 130 55.43 6.21 10.11
C LYS A 130 55.66 4.78 9.60
N MET A 131 54.79 4.27 8.71
CA MET A 131 54.98 3.06 7.88
C MET A 131 54.95 3.45 6.39
N GLY A 132 55.88 2.88 5.60
CA GLY A 132 55.73 2.60 4.16
C GLY A 132 56.30 3.64 3.17
N ARG A 133 57.28 3.22 2.35
CA ARG A 133 57.89 3.96 1.22
C ARG A 133 56.91 4.15 0.06
N ILE A 134 56.85 5.36 -0.50
CA ILE A 134 56.23 5.73 -1.78
C ILE A 134 57.28 6.55 -2.57
N ASN A 135 57.38 6.34 -3.88
CA ASN A 135 58.31 7.04 -4.79
C ASN A 135 58.17 8.57 -4.70
N GLU A 136 59.30 9.26 -4.58
CA GLU A 136 59.41 10.71 -4.30
C GLU A 136 59.18 11.66 -5.50
N ASP A 137 58.89 11.13 -6.69
CA ASP A 137 58.84 11.98 -7.90
C ASP A 137 57.43 12.49 -8.28
N ASP A 138 56.34 11.91 -7.77
CA ASP A 138 54.96 12.33 -8.14
C ASP A 138 54.25 13.19 -7.08
N GLU A 139 54.62 13.11 -5.79
CA GLU A 139 54.00 13.94 -4.74
C GLU A 139 54.50 15.39 -4.76
N ASN A 140 55.76 15.62 -5.16
CA ASN A 140 56.31 16.97 -5.23
C ASN A 140 55.55 17.86 -6.23
N ASP A 141 55.08 17.32 -7.36
CA ASP A 141 54.35 18.10 -8.38
C ASP A 141 52.90 18.41 -7.95
N ILE A 142 52.23 17.49 -7.24
CA ILE A 142 50.84 17.71 -6.76
C ILE A 142 50.81 18.63 -5.54
N VAL A 143 51.74 18.45 -4.61
CA VAL A 143 51.84 19.29 -3.40
C VAL A 143 52.32 20.70 -3.75
N LEU A 144 53.27 20.87 -4.69
CA LEU A 144 53.65 22.20 -5.20
C LEU A 144 52.51 22.87 -5.98
N ARG A 145 51.70 22.12 -6.73
CA ARG A 145 50.51 22.66 -7.42
C ARG A 145 49.43 23.09 -6.45
N TRP A 146 49.21 22.31 -5.39
CA TRP A 146 48.20 22.62 -4.37
C TRP A 146 48.64 23.80 -3.49
N LEU A 147 49.91 23.87 -3.08
CA LEU A 147 50.49 25.01 -2.35
C LEU A 147 50.50 26.28 -3.21
N LYS A 148 50.79 26.19 -4.51
CA LYS A 148 50.69 27.33 -5.44
C LYS A 148 49.24 27.78 -5.63
N ALA A 149 48.29 26.86 -5.83
CA ALA A 149 46.88 27.19 -5.98
C ALA A 149 46.32 27.87 -4.72
N SER A 150 46.63 27.34 -3.54
CA SER A 150 46.17 27.88 -2.26
C SER A 150 46.81 29.25 -1.92
N ARG A 151 48.07 29.47 -2.33
CA ARG A 151 48.75 30.78 -2.21
C ARG A 151 48.21 31.82 -3.18
N MET A 152 47.84 31.43 -4.40
CA MET A 152 47.22 32.31 -5.40
C MET A 152 45.76 32.68 -5.04
N GLU A 153 45.05 31.77 -4.39
CA GLU A 153 43.69 32.01 -3.89
C GLU A 153 43.66 32.96 -2.68
N LYS A 154 44.73 32.95 -1.86
CA LYS A 154 44.98 33.97 -0.83
C LYS A 154 45.35 35.34 -1.42
N LEU A 155 46.08 35.39 -2.55
CA LEU A 155 46.40 36.64 -3.26
C LEU A 155 45.17 37.25 -3.96
N ARG A 156 44.31 36.41 -4.57
CA ARG A 156 43.01 36.80 -5.14
C ARG A 156 42.11 37.55 -4.16
N LYS A 157 42.12 37.15 -2.88
CA LYS A 157 41.30 37.76 -1.83
C LYS A 157 41.86 39.10 -1.30
N ARG A 158 43.12 39.44 -1.58
CA ARG A 158 43.78 40.65 -1.04
C ARG A 158 43.91 41.80 -2.04
N SER A 159 44.05 41.55 -3.35
CA SER A 159 44.01 42.60 -4.37
C SER A 159 43.70 42.02 -5.76
N PRO A 160 42.51 42.29 -6.35
CA PRO A 160 42.12 41.75 -7.66
C PRO A 160 42.98 42.22 -8.85
N ASN A 161 43.83 43.23 -8.66
CA ASN A 161 44.66 43.84 -9.71
C ASN A 161 46.14 43.42 -9.69
N ASP A 162 46.51 42.40 -8.93
CA ASP A 162 47.89 41.91 -8.89
C ASP A 162 48.32 41.30 -10.24
N VAL A 163 49.41 41.85 -10.80
CA VAL A 163 49.99 41.49 -12.10
C VAL A 163 50.34 40.00 -12.18
N ARG A 164 50.74 39.37 -11.07
CA ARG A 164 51.11 37.94 -11.04
C ARG A 164 49.90 37.02 -11.20
N TYR A 165 48.72 37.44 -10.76
CA TYR A 165 47.48 36.68 -10.94
C TYR A 165 46.98 36.74 -12.40
N LYS A 166 47.14 37.89 -13.06
CA LYS A 166 46.82 38.05 -14.50
C LYS A 166 47.74 37.21 -15.39
N GLN A 167 49.05 37.21 -15.12
CA GLN A 167 50.02 36.36 -15.85
C GLN A 167 49.75 34.86 -15.68
N TYR A 168 49.27 34.43 -14.50
CA TYR A 168 48.85 33.04 -14.27
C TYR A 168 47.64 32.63 -15.12
N LEU A 169 46.65 33.52 -15.29
CA LEU A 169 45.47 33.26 -16.12
C LEU A 169 45.81 33.20 -17.62
N GLU A 170 46.73 34.04 -18.09
CA GLU A 170 47.23 33.98 -19.47
C GLU A 170 47.97 32.66 -19.75
N GLN A 171 48.82 32.20 -18.82
CA GLN A 171 49.50 30.91 -18.97
C GLN A 171 48.55 29.70 -18.96
N GLN A 172 47.42 29.78 -18.25
CA GLN A 172 46.40 28.72 -18.29
C GLN A 172 45.64 28.73 -19.62
N LYS A 173 45.31 29.92 -20.15
CA LYS A 173 44.69 30.04 -21.47
C LYS A 173 45.58 29.48 -22.58
N GLU A 174 46.87 29.81 -22.61
CA GLU A 174 47.81 29.25 -23.60
C GLU A 174 47.93 27.73 -23.54
N ARG A 175 47.83 27.14 -22.34
CA ARG A 175 47.88 25.68 -22.14
C ARG A 175 46.63 24.99 -22.67
N GLU A 176 45.46 25.62 -22.54
CA GLU A 176 44.20 25.10 -23.10
C GLU A 176 44.19 25.17 -24.63
N THR A 177 44.71 26.24 -25.23
CA THR A 177 44.85 26.38 -26.68
C THR A 177 45.78 25.31 -27.26
N LYS A 178 46.94 25.07 -26.64
CA LYS A 178 47.87 23.99 -27.05
C LYS A 178 47.30 22.57 -26.91
N LYS A 179 46.33 22.37 -26.01
CA LYS A 179 45.64 21.08 -25.80
C LYS A 179 44.57 20.84 -26.88
N TYR A 180 43.97 21.91 -27.40
CA TYR A 180 43.00 21.88 -28.49
C TYR A 180 43.67 21.54 -29.84
N ASP A 181 44.84 22.13 -30.13
CA ASP A 181 45.61 21.86 -31.36
C ASP A 181 46.10 20.41 -31.45
N LYS A 182 46.54 19.82 -30.32
CA LYS A 182 46.91 18.38 -30.26
C LYS A 182 45.74 17.44 -30.53
N LYS A 183 44.49 17.86 -30.25
CA LYS A 183 43.27 17.08 -30.54
C LYS A 183 42.89 17.13 -32.02
N GLN A 184 43.11 18.26 -32.70
CA GLN A 184 42.89 18.36 -34.15
C GLN A 184 43.94 17.58 -34.96
N LEU A 185 45.22 17.61 -34.55
CA LEU A 185 46.30 16.83 -35.21
C LEU A 185 46.13 15.30 -35.09
N LYS A 186 45.41 14.80 -34.08
CA LYS A 186 45.06 13.38 -33.97
C LYS A 186 43.88 12.96 -34.86
N LYS A 187 42.97 13.89 -35.20
CA LYS A 187 41.83 13.61 -36.10
C LYS A 187 42.26 13.57 -37.57
N SER A 188 43.26 14.35 -37.98
CA SER A 188 43.68 14.41 -39.39
C SER A 188 44.50 13.20 -39.86
N LYS A 189 45.15 12.45 -38.94
CA LYS A 189 45.95 11.24 -39.28
C LYS A 189 45.12 9.96 -39.47
N ILE A 190 43.82 9.98 -39.19
CA ILE A 190 42.93 8.81 -39.32
C ILE A 190 42.26 8.75 -40.72
N CYS A 191 42.31 9.82 -41.52
CA CYS A 191 41.58 9.93 -42.79
C CYS A 191 42.45 9.85 -44.07
N LYS A 192 43.62 9.20 -44.04
CA LYS A 192 44.35 8.85 -45.28
C LYS A 192 44.77 7.39 -45.20
N GLY A 193 44.14 6.55 -46.01
CA GLY A 193 44.37 5.10 -46.06
C GLY A 193 45.66 4.74 -46.78
N GLU A 194 46.21 3.58 -46.44
CA GLU A 194 46.41 2.43 -47.34
C GLU A 194 47.07 1.27 -46.58
N ASN A 195 46.63 0.05 -46.89
CA ASN A 195 47.16 -1.26 -46.48
C ASN A 195 47.04 -1.67 -44.99
N THR A 196 45.92 -2.30 -44.65
CA THR A 196 45.86 -3.25 -43.52
C THR A 196 45.11 -4.54 -43.91
N PRO A 197 45.61 -5.75 -43.57
CA PRO A 197 45.08 -7.03 -44.07
C PRO A 197 43.65 -7.35 -43.58
N ARG A 198 42.93 -8.16 -44.38
CA ARG A 198 41.52 -8.58 -44.17
C ARG A 198 41.18 -9.13 -42.78
N ASP A 199 42.14 -9.67 -42.03
CA ASP A 199 41.94 -10.15 -40.64
C ASP A 199 41.60 -9.05 -39.63
N LEU A 200 41.87 -7.77 -39.94
CA LEU A 200 41.55 -6.67 -39.04
C LEU A 200 40.06 -6.28 -39.10
N ASN A 201 39.39 -6.48 -40.24
CA ASN A 201 37.97 -6.11 -40.39
C ASN A 201 37.03 -7.07 -39.64
N ASP A 202 37.34 -8.37 -39.60
CA ASP A 202 36.54 -9.33 -38.82
C ASP A 202 36.76 -9.16 -37.30
N GLN A 203 37.95 -8.68 -36.89
CA GLN A 203 38.19 -8.28 -35.50
C GLN A 203 37.52 -6.95 -35.13
N ILE A 204 37.39 -6.01 -36.07
CA ILE A 204 36.71 -4.72 -35.85
C ILE A 204 35.18 -4.91 -35.81
N ILE A 205 34.62 -5.76 -36.67
CA ILE A 205 33.18 -6.08 -36.67
C ILE A 205 32.81 -6.89 -35.41
N ASN A 206 33.65 -7.82 -34.95
CA ASN A 206 33.46 -8.47 -33.65
C ASN A 206 33.75 -7.56 -32.42
N ARG A 207 34.49 -6.46 -32.59
CA ARG A 207 34.72 -5.45 -31.54
C ARG A 207 33.51 -4.53 -31.33
N LEU A 208 32.70 -4.30 -32.36
CA LEU A 208 31.55 -3.39 -32.30
C LEU A 208 30.26 -4.05 -31.78
N ASN A 209 30.13 -5.38 -31.88
CA ASN A 209 28.90 -6.11 -31.56
C ASN A 209 28.86 -6.75 -30.15
N ASN A 210 29.81 -6.46 -29.27
CA ASN A 210 29.82 -7.01 -27.91
C ASN A 210 29.91 -5.89 -26.86
N PRO A 211 28.77 -5.39 -26.33
CA PRO A 211 28.78 -4.31 -25.33
C PRO A 211 29.46 -4.71 -24.01
N PHE A 212 29.82 -5.99 -23.84
CA PHE A 212 30.47 -6.52 -22.64
C PHE A 212 31.99 -6.69 -22.77
N ARG A 213 32.63 -6.37 -23.91
CA ARG A 213 34.09 -6.54 -24.04
C ARG A 213 34.88 -5.48 -23.25
N TYR A 214 34.33 -4.27 -23.11
CA TYR A 214 34.89 -3.24 -22.23
C TYR A 214 34.89 -3.67 -20.75
N ILE A 215 34.08 -4.68 -20.39
CA ILE A 215 34.02 -5.26 -19.04
C ILE A 215 35.03 -6.42 -18.88
N ARG A 216 35.50 -7.05 -19.97
CA ARG A 216 36.48 -8.16 -19.91
C ARG A 216 37.94 -7.73 -19.94
N GLU A 217 38.31 -6.64 -20.63
CA GLU A 217 39.70 -6.14 -20.65
C GLU A 217 40.14 -5.43 -19.34
N ILE A 218 39.21 -5.30 -18.39
CA ILE A 218 39.36 -4.72 -17.04
C ILE A 218 39.88 -5.76 -16.00
N HIS A 219 40.19 -7.00 -16.41
CA HIS A 219 40.52 -8.07 -15.45
C HIS A 219 41.94 -8.04 -14.85
N ASN A 220 42.87 -7.19 -15.33
CA ASN A 220 44.29 -7.28 -14.95
C ASN A 220 44.92 -6.00 -14.36
N LYS A 221 44.16 -5.12 -13.68
CA LYS A 221 44.76 -4.06 -12.86
C LYS A 221 44.08 -3.90 -11.50
N GLU A 222 44.92 -3.64 -10.50
CA GLU A 222 44.62 -3.56 -9.07
C GLU A 222 43.51 -2.53 -8.71
N PHE A 223 42.68 -2.88 -7.73
CA PHE A 223 41.72 -2.03 -6.97
C PHE A 223 40.81 -1.08 -7.77
N TYR A 224 39.76 -1.60 -8.42
CA TYR A 224 38.62 -0.76 -8.80
C TYR A 224 37.93 -0.21 -7.55
N ILE A 225 38.09 1.09 -7.33
CA ILE A 225 37.37 1.85 -6.31
C ILE A 225 36.10 2.38 -6.96
N HIS A 226 34.96 1.80 -6.59
CA HIS A 226 33.63 2.28 -7.00
C HIS A 226 32.92 2.94 -5.82
N THR A 227 32.00 3.87 -6.07
CA THR A 227 31.19 4.48 -5.01
C THR A 227 29.97 3.62 -4.69
N GLY A 228 29.31 3.87 -3.54
CA GLY A 228 27.98 3.33 -3.27
C GLY A 228 26.99 3.69 -4.37
N ALA A 229 26.97 4.95 -4.83
CA ALA A 229 26.11 5.36 -5.93
C ALA A 229 26.35 4.55 -7.21
N PHE A 230 27.61 4.31 -7.61
CA PHE A 230 27.93 3.44 -8.75
C PHE A 230 27.35 2.04 -8.56
N SER A 231 27.52 1.45 -7.37
CA SER A 231 27.00 0.11 -7.05
C SER A 231 25.48 0.03 -7.19
N LEU A 232 24.75 1.09 -6.84
CA LEU A 232 23.29 1.14 -7.00
C LEU A 232 22.91 1.02 -8.47
N PHE A 233 23.45 1.91 -9.31
CA PHE A 233 23.07 1.94 -10.73
C PHE A 233 23.58 0.74 -11.53
N ASP A 234 24.80 0.24 -11.27
CA ASP A 234 25.28 -0.99 -11.89
C ASP A 234 24.33 -2.15 -11.59
N THR A 235 23.82 -2.24 -10.36
CA THR A 235 22.85 -3.28 -9.98
C THR A 235 21.49 -3.07 -10.66
N LEU A 236 20.94 -1.84 -10.65
CA LEU A 236 19.68 -1.53 -11.33
C LEU A 236 19.72 -1.86 -12.83
N VAL A 237 20.80 -1.48 -13.53
CA VAL A 237 20.98 -1.76 -14.96
C VAL A 237 21.06 -3.27 -15.22
N ARG A 238 21.80 -4.02 -14.38
CA ARG A 238 21.89 -5.49 -14.50
C ARG A 238 20.54 -6.17 -14.28
N SER A 239 19.70 -5.61 -13.40
CA SER A 239 18.32 -6.04 -13.19
C SER A 239 17.34 -5.50 -14.24
N GLN A 240 17.83 -4.97 -15.37
CA GLN A 240 17.05 -4.48 -16.50
C GLN A 240 16.10 -3.32 -16.15
N ILE A 241 16.43 -2.55 -15.11
CA ILE A 241 15.72 -1.33 -14.73
C ILE A 241 16.36 -0.17 -15.49
N SER A 242 15.54 0.53 -16.27
CA SER A 242 15.97 1.62 -17.16
C SER A 242 15.17 2.91 -16.98
N SER A 243 14.11 2.90 -16.18
CA SER A 243 13.25 4.07 -15.94
C SER A 243 13.11 4.30 -14.44
N ILE A 244 13.36 5.53 -14.01
CA ILE A 244 13.25 5.97 -12.62
C ILE A 244 12.37 7.20 -12.57
N PHE A 245 11.45 7.27 -11.62
CA PHE A 245 10.61 8.44 -11.37
C PHE A 245 11.06 9.11 -10.07
N GLY A 246 11.30 10.41 -10.04
CA GLY A 246 11.82 10.99 -8.80
C GLY A 246 11.97 12.49 -8.78
N TYR A 247 12.37 12.97 -7.60
CA TYR A 247 12.65 14.36 -7.33
C TYR A 247 14.00 14.51 -6.58
N PRO A 248 14.92 15.38 -7.03
CA PRO A 248 16.24 15.54 -6.42
C PRO A 248 16.18 16.36 -5.12
N GLY A 249 17.16 16.14 -4.23
CA GLY A 249 17.34 16.95 -3.02
C GLY A 249 18.68 16.68 -2.33
N GLY A 250 18.99 17.46 -1.29
CA GLY A 250 20.35 17.58 -0.74
C GLY A 250 20.99 16.29 -0.20
N ALA A 251 20.18 15.36 0.32
CA ALA A 251 20.65 14.10 0.90
C ALA A 251 20.91 13.02 -0.16
N ILE A 252 20.12 12.99 -1.24
CA ILE A 252 20.25 12.03 -2.34
C ILE A 252 21.19 12.51 -3.46
N LEU A 253 21.75 13.73 -3.37
CA LEU A 253 22.65 14.29 -4.40
C LEU A 253 23.78 13.37 -4.86
N PRO A 254 24.50 12.62 -3.99
CA PRO A 254 25.53 11.68 -4.46
C PRO A 254 25.01 10.64 -5.46
N ILE A 255 23.75 10.23 -5.32
CA ILE A 255 23.09 9.30 -6.24
C ILE A 255 22.71 10.03 -7.54
N TYR A 256 22.19 11.26 -7.47
CA TYR A 256 21.88 12.03 -8.68
C TYR A 256 23.13 12.47 -9.48
N ASP A 257 24.25 12.70 -8.81
CA ASP A 257 25.53 13.00 -9.46
C ASP A 257 26.02 11.79 -10.28
N GLU A 258 25.92 10.58 -9.70
CA GLU A 258 26.25 9.36 -10.43
C GLU A 258 25.26 9.10 -11.58
N LEU A 259 23.95 9.32 -11.35
CA LEU A 259 22.89 9.15 -12.36
C LEU A 259 23.22 9.86 -13.68
N PHE A 260 23.80 11.06 -13.62
CA PHE A 260 24.21 11.83 -14.80
C PHE A 260 25.05 11.00 -15.78
N PHE A 261 25.99 10.19 -15.27
CA PHE A 261 26.86 9.34 -16.11
C PHE A 261 26.13 8.13 -16.70
N TRP A 262 25.06 7.65 -16.05
CA TRP A 262 24.24 6.53 -16.55
C TRP A 262 23.21 7.00 -17.59
N GLU A 263 22.70 8.23 -17.44
CA GLU A 263 21.86 8.88 -18.45
C GLU A 263 22.67 9.22 -19.71
N ASP A 264 23.90 9.74 -19.58
CA ASP A 264 24.80 10.01 -20.73
C ASP A 264 25.08 8.74 -21.56
N LYS A 265 25.12 7.58 -20.91
CA LYS A 265 25.25 6.26 -21.55
C LYS A 265 23.93 5.69 -22.09
N ASN A 266 22.80 6.38 -21.90
CA ASN A 266 21.47 5.91 -22.26
C ASN A 266 21.08 4.55 -21.65
N LEU A 267 21.61 4.22 -20.46
CA LEU A 267 21.28 2.97 -19.76
C LEU A 267 20.09 3.11 -18.81
N ILE A 268 19.92 4.32 -18.26
CA ILE A 268 18.82 4.70 -17.38
C ILE A 268 18.29 6.05 -17.86
N LYS A 269 17.00 6.29 -17.63
CA LYS A 269 16.36 7.57 -17.82
C LYS A 269 15.57 7.96 -16.58
N HIS A 270 15.77 9.18 -16.13
CA HIS A 270 15.05 9.76 -15.01
C HIS A 270 13.90 10.67 -15.47
N TYR A 271 12.72 10.41 -14.92
CA TYR A 271 11.51 11.17 -15.12
C TYR A 271 11.26 12.06 -13.89
N LEU A 272 11.58 13.34 -14.04
CA LEU A 272 11.39 14.37 -13.03
C LEU A 272 9.91 14.75 -12.94
N VAL A 273 9.28 14.31 -11.85
CA VAL A 273 7.92 14.70 -11.47
C VAL A 273 7.88 16.12 -10.87
N ARG A 274 6.71 16.63 -10.51
CA ARG A 274 6.55 17.88 -9.75
C ARG A 274 6.32 17.65 -8.25
N HIS A 275 5.96 16.43 -7.84
CA HIS A 275 5.80 16.06 -6.43
C HIS A 275 6.16 14.58 -6.20
N GLU A 276 6.80 14.22 -5.08
CA GLU A 276 7.26 12.84 -4.83
C GLU A 276 6.11 11.82 -4.75
N GLN A 277 4.92 12.22 -4.32
CA GLN A 277 3.72 11.37 -4.41
C GLN A 277 3.44 10.92 -5.85
N ALA A 278 3.68 11.79 -6.83
CA ALA A 278 3.54 11.43 -8.23
C ALA A 278 4.66 10.49 -8.69
N ALA A 279 5.86 10.53 -8.09
CA ALA A 279 6.93 9.59 -8.41
C ALA A 279 6.54 8.16 -8.01
N THR A 280 5.97 7.96 -6.82
CA THR A 280 5.48 6.63 -6.40
C THR A 280 4.33 6.15 -7.26
N HIS A 281 3.33 6.99 -7.53
CA HIS A 281 2.20 6.61 -8.37
C HIS A 281 2.59 6.36 -9.85
N ALA A 282 3.59 7.07 -10.39
CA ALA A 282 4.13 6.80 -11.72
C ALA A 282 4.93 5.49 -11.76
N ALA A 283 5.75 5.20 -10.73
CA ALA A 283 6.43 3.92 -10.61
C ALA A 283 5.42 2.75 -10.45
N ASP A 284 4.34 2.95 -9.70
CA ASP A 284 3.22 2.02 -9.59
C ASP A 284 2.57 1.78 -10.97
N GLY A 285 2.16 2.84 -11.67
CA GLY A 285 1.57 2.73 -13.01
C GLY A 285 2.48 2.05 -14.03
N TYR A 286 3.78 2.35 -13.98
CA TYR A 286 4.80 1.66 -14.78
C TYR A 286 4.83 0.16 -14.48
N SER A 287 4.79 -0.20 -13.19
CA SER A 287 4.82 -1.59 -12.74
C SER A 287 3.60 -2.37 -13.23
N ARG A 288 2.40 -1.81 -13.06
CA ARG A 288 1.15 -2.43 -13.52
C ARG A 288 1.13 -2.67 -15.04
N ALA A 289 1.50 -1.64 -15.82
CA ALA A 289 1.46 -1.69 -17.28
C ALA A 289 2.56 -2.56 -17.92
N SER A 290 3.74 -2.64 -17.29
CA SER A 290 4.87 -3.42 -17.83
C SER A 290 4.95 -4.84 -17.27
N GLY A 291 4.44 -5.07 -16.06
CA GLY A 291 4.73 -6.29 -15.29
C GLY A 291 6.17 -6.37 -14.76
N LYS A 292 6.93 -5.27 -14.86
CA LYS A 292 8.28 -5.13 -14.29
C LYS A 292 8.22 -4.33 -12.99
N VAL A 293 9.30 -4.32 -12.23
CA VAL A 293 9.42 -3.53 -11.00
C VAL A 293 9.43 -2.03 -11.31
N GLY A 294 8.60 -1.25 -10.61
CA GLY A 294 8.64 0.21 -10.65
C GLY A 294 9.70 0.75 -9.69
N VAL A 295 10.43 1.80 -10.08
CA VAL A 295 11.46 2.41 -9.22
C VAL A 295 11.22 3.90 -9.06
N CYS A 296 11.20 4.37 -7.82
CA CYS A 296 11.09 5.80 -7.52
C CYS A 296 12.13 6.29 -6.51
N PHE A 297 12.59 7.53 -6.72
CA PHE A 297 13.63 8.19 -5.92
C PHE A 297 13.09 9.44 -5.21
N ALA A 298 13.48 9.64 -3.95
CA ALA A 298 13.30 10.90 -3.24
C ALA A 298 14.48 11.22 -2.33
N THR A 299 14.62 12.49 -1.95
CA THR A 299 15.56 12.90 -0.89
C THR A 299 15.04 12.53 0.50
N SER A 300 15.80 12.83 1.55
CA SER A 300 15.43 12.63 2.95
C SER A 300 14.28 13.54 3.41
N GLY A 301 13.82 13.35 4.64
CA GLY A 301 12.86 14.25 5.30
C GLY A 301 11.57 14.38 4.49
N PRO A 302 11.21 15.60 4.03
CA PRO A 302 9.95 15.83 3.33
C PRO A 302 9.82 15.01 2.02
N GLY A 303 10.92 14.81 1.29
CA GLY A 303 10.88 14.03 0.06
C GLY A 303 10.47 12.58 0.32
N ALA A 304 11.03 11.99 1.38
CA ALA A 304 10.70 10.63 1.81
C ALA A 304 9.26 10.53 2.32
N THR A 305 8.80 11.46 3.16
CA THR A 305 7.42 11.44 3.69
C THR A 305 6.36 11.67 2.61
N ASN A 306 6.67 12.43 1.56
CA ASN A 306 5.75 12.64 0.43
C ASN A 306 5.50 11.35 -0.39
N LEU A 307 6.36 10.33 -0.26
CA LEU A 307 6.17 9.03 -0.93
C LEU A 307 5.14 8.15 -0.22
N VAL A 308 4.85 8.39 1.07
CA VAL A 308 4.14 7.48 1.98
C VAL A 308 2.78 7.02 1.43
N THR A 309 1.95 7.95 0.93
CA THR A 309 0.63 7.59 0.36
C THR A 309 0.76 6.67 -0.85
N GLY A 310 1.75 6.90 -1.72
CA GLY A 310 2.00 6.04 -2.87
C GLY A 310 2.59 4.68 -2.49
N ILE A 311 3.43 4.62 -1.45
CA ILE A 311 3.91 3.36 -0.86
C ILE A 311 2.72 2.53 -0.33
N ALA A 312 1.86 3.14 0.48
CA ALA A 312 0.66 2.49 1.00
C ALA A 312 -0.29 2.02 -0.12
N THR A 313 -0.43 2.81 -1.20
CA THR A 313 -1.21 2.42 -2.39
C THR A 313 -0.66 1.13 -3.01
N ALA A 314 0.65 1.11 -3.31
CA ALA A 314 1.31 -0.04 -3.90
C ALA A 314 1.24 -1.28 -2.99
N TYR A 315 1.36 -1.10 -1.68
CA TYR A 315 1.25 -2.19 -0.71
C TYR A 315 -0.15 -2.81 -0.69
N MET A 316 -1.20 -1.98 -0.57
CA MET A 316 -2.59 -2.44 -0.52
C MET A 316 -3.01 -3.17 -1.81
N ASP A 317 -2.47 -2.73 -2.96
CA ASP A 317 -2.75 -3.31 -4.28
C ASP A 317 -1.72 -4.36 -4.74
N SER A 318 -0.73 -4.70 -3.90
CA SER A 318 0.28 -5.72 -4.17
C SER A 318 1.14 -5.45 -5.41
N ILE A 319 1.66 -4.23 -5.52
CA ILE A 319 2.44 -3.77 -6.67
C ILE A 319 3.94 -3.82 -6.37
N PRO A 320 4.75 -4.53 -7.18
CA PRO A 320 6.19 -4.63 -6.94
C PRO A 320 6.88 -3.30 -7.27
N MET A 321 7.54 -2.73 -6.26
CA MET A 321 8.26 -1.46 -6.36
C MET A 321 9.52 -1.44 -5.52
N ILE A 322 10.52 -0.67 -5.97
CA ILE A 322 11.70 -0.30 -5.18
C ILE A 322 11.67 1.20 -4.95
N ILE A 323 11.71 1.59 -3.69
CA ILE A 323 11.73 2.97 -3.24
C ILE A 323 13.12 3.28 -2.71
N ILE A 324 13.82 4.20 -3.36
CA ILE A 324 15.12 4.67 -2.89
C ILE A 324 14.96 6.04 -2.27
N THR A 325 15.31 6.16 -1.00
CA THR A 325 15.36 7.44 -0.30
C THR A 325 16.80 7.81 0.03
N GLY A 326 17.15 9.08 -0.16
CA GLY A 326 18.37 9.62 0.46
C GLY A 326 18.12 9.84 1.95
N GLN A 327 19.18 9.76 2.75
CA GLN A 327 19.14 10.05 4.18
C GLN A 327 20.29 10.97 4.59
N VAL A 328 20.16 11.63 5.74
CA VAL A 328 21.28 12.34 6.38
C VAL A 328 22.50 11.42 6.53
N GLY A 329 23.69 12.00 6.69
CA GLY A 329 24.90 11.19 6.89
C GLY A 329 24.79 10.31 8.14
N THR A 330 25.38 9.12 8.14
CA THR A 330 25.24 8.13 9.22
C THR A 330 25.57 8.67 10.61
N GLN A 331 26.50 9.63 10.71
CA GLN A 331 26.86 10.28 11.97
C GLN A 331 25.78 11.21 12.56
N PHE A 332 24.77 11.56 11.76
CA PHE A 332 23.66 12.43 12.14
C PHE A 332 22.36 11.66 12.40
N LEU A 333 22.35 10.34 12.20
CA LEU A 333 21.17 9.53 12.48
C LEU A 333 20.84 9.56 13.98
N GLY A 334 19.57 9.81 14.30
CA GLY A 334 19.02 9.96 15.65
C GLY A 334 19.35 11.29 16.32
N THR A 335 19.69 12.35 15.57
CA THR A 335 20.14 13.63 16.15
C THR A 335 19.21 14.81 15.87
N ASP A 336 18.05 14.56 15.25
CA ASP A 336 17.13 15.58 14.75
C ASP A 336 17.82 16.53 13.75
N ALA A 337 18.66 15.95 12.89
CA ALA A 337 19.42 16.72 11.92
C ALA A 337 18.51 17.34 10.84
N PHE A 338 19.05 18.31 10.10
CA PHE A 338 18.32 18.96 9.02
C PHE A 338 17.84 17.96 7.96
N GLN A 339 16.53 17.94 7.71
CA GLN A 339 15.83 16.98 6.82
C GLN A 339 16.05 15.51 7.22
N GLU A 340 16.32 15.22 8.48
CA GLU A 340 16.23 13.87 9.02
C GLU A 340 14.77 13.49 9.27
N ILE A 341 14.41 12.24 8.95
CA ILE A 341 13.17 11.62 9.40
C ILE A 341 13.36 10.10 9.48
N ASP A 342 12.73 9.45 10.45
CA ASP A 342 12.68 7.99 10.55
C ASP A 342 11.68 7.42 9.51
N ILE A 343 12.07 7.45 8.24
CA ILE A 343 11.24 6.89 7.16
C ILE A 343 11.06 5.38 7.31
N TYR A 344 12.02 4.69 7.93
CA TYR A 344 11.93 3.27 8.23
C TYR A 344 10.74 3.00 9.17
N GLY A 345 10.67 3.71 10.30
CA GLY A 345 9.56 3.60 11.25
C GLY A 345 8.22 4.00 10.65
N ILE A 346 8.18 5.08 9.87
CA ILE A 346 6.95 5.57 9.22
C ILE A 346 6.36 4.54 8.24
N THR A 347 7.22 3.82 7.50
CA THR A 347 6.79 2.94 6.40
C THR A 347 6.70 1.47 6.78
N LEU A 348 7.09 1.09 8.01
CA LEU A 348 7.21 -0.30 8.45
C LEU A 348 5.94 -1.14 8.21
N SER A 349 4.75 -0.56 8.36
CA SER A 349 3.46 -1.24 8.19
C SER A 349 2.93 -1.28 6.75
N MET A 350 3.62 -0.64 5.82
CA MET A 350 3.16 -0.43 4.44
C MET A 350 4.23 -0.77 3.39
N VAL A 351 5.23 -1.56 3.78
CA VAL A 351 6.24 -2.15 2.90
C VAL A 351 6.36 -3.64 3.17
N LYS A 352 6.80 -4.41 2.18
CA LYS A 352 7.18 -5.81 2.41
C LYS A 352 8.44 -5.92 3.24
N HIS A 353 9.36 -4.98 3.03
CA HIS A 353 10.61 -4.88 3.75
C HIS A 353 11.22 -3.48 3.60
N SER A 354 12.11 -3.12 4.53
CA SER A 354 12.85 -1.88 4.49
C SER A 354 14.30 -2.12 4.88
N TYR A 355 15.23 -1.44 4.22
CA TYR A 355 16.66 -1.46 4.54
C TYR A 355 17.15 -0.04 4.86
N ILE A 356 18.02 0.08 5.86
CA ILE A 356 18.87 1.27 6.04
C ILE A 356 20.31 0.82 5.74
N ILE A 357 20.93 1.45 4.75
CA ILE A 357 22.28 1.04 4.33
C ILE A 357 23.33 1.67 5.22
N THR A 358 24.14 0.84 5.86
CA THR A 358 25.22 1.28 6.76
C THR A 358 26.61 1.17 6.14
N GLU A 359 26.79 0.36 5.09
CA GLU A 359 28.07 0.17 4.41
C GLU A 359 27.86 -0.07 2.90
N ALA A 360 28.54 0.71 2.05
CA ALA A 360 28.32 0.67 0.60
C ALA A 360 28.65 -0.68 -0.06
N ARG A 361 29.55 -1.48 0.52
CA ARG A 361 29.93 -2.80 -0.02
C ARG A 361 28.78 -3.82 -0.07
N PHE A 362 27.69 -3.61 0.68
CA PHE A 362 26.52 -4.49 0.68
C PHE A 362 25.42 -4.03 -0.28
N LEU A 363 25.54 -2.85 -0.87
CA LEU A 363 24.46 -2.22 -1.62
C LEU A 363 24.01 -3.07 -2.81
N SER A 364 24.95 -3.61 -3.60
CA SER A 364 24.59 -4.51 -4.72
C SER A 364 23.77 -5.72 -4.25
N LYS A 365 24.19 -6.37 -3.15
CA LYS A 365 23.46 -7.52 -2.59
C LYS A 365 22.05 -7.11 -2.12
N ILE A 366 21.94 -6.02 -1.37
CA ILE A 366 20.68 -5.56 -0.79
C ILE A 366 19.70 -5.12 -1.88
N VAL A 367 20.17 -4.43 -2.92
CA VAL A 367 19.31 -4.04 -4.05
C VAL A 367 18.79 -5.27 -4.79
N THR A 368 19.63 -6.27 -5.07
CA THR A 368 19.18 -7.53 -5.69
C THR A 368 18.18 -8.28 -4.80
N GLU A 369 18.40 -8.31 -3.48
CA GLU A 369 17.48 -8.90 -2.51
C GLU A 369 16.14 -8.16 -2.46
N ALA A 370 16.17 -6.83 -2.43
CA ALA A 370 14.97 -5.99 -2.42
C ALA A 370 14.13 -6.20 -3.69
N ILE A 371 14.76 -6.31 -4.86
CA ILE A 371 14.08 -6.64 -6.12
C ILE A 371 13.39 -8.00 -6.01
N TYR A 372 14.11 -9.03 -5.56
CA TYR A 372 13.55 -10.36 -5.34
C TYR A 372 12.36 -10.34 -4.37
N VAL A 373 12.50 -9.70 -3.20
CA VAL A 373 11.42 -9.58 -2.19
C VAL A 373 10.24 -8.82 -2.76
N SER A 374 10.44 -7.76 -3.55
CA SER A 374 9.33 -6.98 -4.11
C SER A 374 8.45 -7.80 -5.05
N GLN A 375 9.03 -8.76 -5.79
CA GLN A 375 8.33 -9.54 -6.82
C GLN A 375 7.79 -10.88 -6.35
N ASN A 376 8.48 -11.56 -5.44
CA ASN A 376 8.18 -12.95 -5.10
C ASN A 376 7.14 -13.06 -4.00
N GLY A 377 6.26 -14.05 -4.14
CA GLY A 377 5.08 -14.19 -3.30
C GLY A 377 3.95 -13.28 -3.71
N ARG A 378 3.27 -12.71 -2.71
CA ARG A 378 2.44 -11.53 -2.94
C ARG A 378 3.36 -10.33 -3.21
N PRO A 379 3.33 -9.72 -4.41
CA PRO A 379 4.24 -8.61 -4.71
C PRO A 379 3.94 -7.37 -3.85
N GLY A 380 4.90 -6.46 -3.73
CA GLY A 380 4.72 -5.24 -2.94
C GLY A 380 5.97 -4.35 -2.89
N PRO A 381 5.85 -3.16 -2.28
CA PRO A 381 6.93 -2.18 -2.22
C PRO A 381 8.02 -2.58 -1.21
N VAL A 382 9.29 -2.31 -1.55
CA VAL A 382 10.44 -2.42 -0.66
C VAL A 382 11.22 -1.10 -0.65
N LEU A 383 11.53 -0.60 0.55
CA LEU A 383 12.25 0.66 0.74
C LEU A 383 13.73 0.43 1.02
N ILE A 384 14.59 1.25 0.43
CA ILE A 384 16.03 1.27 0.68
C ILE A 384 16.44 2.71 0.99
N ASP A 385 16.78 2.95 2.25
CA ASP A 385 17.23 4.25 2.75
C ASP A 385 18.76 4.34 2.71
N ILE A 386 19.29 5.32 1.97
CA ILE A 386 20.73 5.44 1.67
C ILE A 386 21.27 6.75 2.26
N PRO A 387 22.01 6.69 3.39
CA PRO A 387 22.71 7.84 3.95
C PRO A 387 23.68 8.49 2.96
N LYS A 388 23.73 9.83 2.97
CA LYS A 388 24.51 10.63 2.02
C LYS A 388 25.98 10.19 1.91
N ASN A 389 26.64 9.92 3.03
CA ASN A 389 28.04 9.49 3.06
C ASN A 389 28.25 8.09 2.47
N ILE A 390 27.24 7.21 2.53
CA ILE A 390 27.29 5.87 1.94
C ILE A 390 27.24 5.93 0.42
N GLY A 391 26.44 6.84 -0.15
CA GLY A 391 26.45 7.08 -1.60
C GLY A 391 27.84 7.45 -2.14
N LEU A 392 28.65 8.15 -1.35
CA LEU A 392 30.03 8.56 -1.68
C LEU A 392 31.11 7.56 -1.27
N GLU A 393 30.76 6.57 -0.44
CA GLU A 393 31.72 5.65 0.16
C GLU A 393 32.40 4.79 -0.93
N LYS A 394 33.73 4.69 -0.82
CA LYS A 394 34.59 3.97 -1.76
C LYS A 394 34.63 2.47 -1.42
N ILE A 395 34.09 1.65 -2.30
CA ILE A 395 34.11 0.19 -2.24
C ILE A 395 35.42 -0.32 -2.84
N ARG A 396 36.27 -0.93 -2.00
CA ARG A 396 37.44 -1.68 -2.46
C ARG A 396 37.01 -3.07 -2.90
N LYS A 397 37.48 -3.51 -4.08
CA LYS A 397 37.13 -4.83 -4.65
C LYS A 397 35.61 -4.99 -4.79
N PHE A 398 35.00 -4.08 -5.56
CA PHE A 398 33.58 -4.16 -5.90
C PHE A 398 33.22 -5.56 -6.43
N LYS A 399 32.16 -6.15 -5.87
CA LYS A 399 31.60 -7.43 -6.28
C LYS A 399 30.16 -7.22 -6.68
N THR A 400 29.82 -7.67 -7.88
CA THR A 400 28.44 -7.70 -8.36
C THR A 400 27.71 -8.89 -7.72
N CYS A 401 26.42 -8.70 -7.41
CA CYS A 401 25.54 -9.77 -6.98
C CYS A 401 24.49 -10.03 -8.06
N ASP A 402 24.37 -11.28 -8.53
CA ASP A 402 23.30 -11.68 -9.45
C ASP A 402 22.10 -12.27 -8.68
N GLU A 403 20.93 -12.32 -9.34
CA GLU A 403 19.70 -12.90 -8.78
C GLU A 403 19.89 -14.37 -8.36
N ILE A 404 20.73 -15.10 -9.10
CA ILE A 404 21.06 -16.51 -8.83
C ILE A 404 21.75 -16.67 -7.46
N THR A 405 22.55 -15.67 -7.05
CA THR A 405 23.23 -15.65 -5.76
C THR A 405 22.26 -15.34 -4.61
N VAL A 406 21.20 -14.54 -4.84
CA VAL A 406 20.18 -14.21 -3.82
C VAL A 406 19.34 -15.42 -3.44
N HIS A 407 19.01 -16.33 -4.37
CA HIS A 407 18.30 -17.59 -4.06
C HIS A 407 18.99 -18.47 -3.01
N LYS A 408 20.28 -18.24 -2.74
CA LYS A 408 21.08 -18.97 -1.73
C LYS A 408 21.10 -18.28 -0.36
N VAL A 409 20.58 -17.06 -0.23
CA VAL A 409 20.63 -16.26 1.00
C VAL A 409 19.32 -16.40 1.79
N LEU A 410 19.40 -17.12 2.91
CA LEU A 410 18.59 -17.12 4.14
C LEU A 410 17.04 -17.00 4.05
N GLY A 411 16.36 -18.09 4.42
CA GLY A 411 15.05 -18.07 5.13
C GLY A 411 13.79 -17.76 4.32
N TRP A 412 13.85 -16.90 3.30
CA TRP A 412 12.70 -16.47 2.49
C TRP A 412 12.56 -17.27 1.18
N ARG A 413 12.62 -18.61 1.31
CA ARG A 413 12.24 -19.48 0.18
C ARG A 413 10.72 -19.53 0.12
N TYR A 414 10.14 -19.03 -0.97
CA TYR A 414 8.80 -19.45 -1.36
C TYR A 414 8.88 -20.95 -1.71
N GLN A 415 8.71 -21.81 -0.70
CA GLN A 415 8.61 -23.24 -0.92
C GLN A 415 7.24 -23.50 -1.55
N ILE A 416 7.24 -23.83 -2.84
CA ILE A 416 6.04 -24.34 -3.50
C ILE A 416 5.84 -25.76 -2.97
N ALA A 417 5.01 -25.90 -1.95
CA ALA A 417 4.56 -27.21 -1.50
C ALA A 417 3.81 -27.90 -2.65
N ASN A 418 3.95 -29.21 -2.76
CA ASN A 418 3.18 -29.97 -3.74
C ASN A 418 1.68 -29.89 -3.37
N GLN A 419 0.87 -29.29 -4.24
CA GLN A 419 -0.57 -29.10 -4.01
C GLN A 419 -1.43 -30.17 -4.71
N THR A 420 -0.82 -31.24 -5.24
CA THR A 420 -1.51 -32.25 -6.06
C THR A 420 -2.76 -32.84 -5.38
N ASP A 421 -2.70 -33.22 -4.10
CA ASP A 421 -3.83 -33.80 -3.37
C ASP A 421 -4.97 -32.80 -3.14
N ALA A 422 -4.62 -31.55 -2.87
CA ALA A 422 -5.59 -30.46 -2.76
C ALA A 422 -6.27 -30.19 -4.12
N ILE A 423 -5.50 -30.22 -5.22
CA ILE A 423 -6.03 -30.08 -6.58
C ILE A 423 -6.99 -31.24 -6.93
N TYR A 424 -6.67 -32.48 -6.53
CA TYR A 424 -7.60 -33.61 -6.71
C TYR A 424 -8.90 -33.41 -5.94
N THR A 425 -8.81 -32.96 -4.69
CA THR A 425 -9.97 -32.67 -3.85
C THR A 425 -10.82 -31.54 -4.45
N ALA A 426 -10.18 -30.49 -4.98
CA ALA A 426 -10.85 -29.40 -5.69
C ALA A 426 -11.60 -29.89 -6.94
N LEU A 427 -10.96 -30.72 -7.77
CA LEU A 427 -11.60 -31.34 -8.95
C LEU A 427 -12.76 -32.25 -8.56
N HIS A 428 -12.67 -32.95 -7.42
CA HIS A 428 -13.75 -33.79 -6.90
C HIS A 428 -14.94 -32.95 -6.41
N ARG A 429 -14.69 -31.84 -5.74
CA ARG A 429 -15.76 -30.90 -5.37
C ARG A 429 -16.41 -30.27 -6.60
N LEU A 430 -15.60 -29.94 -7.62
CA LEU A 430 -16.10 -29.40 -8.88
C LEU A 430 -16.97 -30.40 -9.65
N SER A 431 -16.64 -31.70 -9.63
CA SER A 431 -17.44 -32.71 -10.32
C SER A 431 -18.82 -32.94 -9.70
N GLY A 432 -18.99 -32.65 -8.42
CA GLY A 432 -20.28 -32.75 -7.70
C GLY A 432 -21.10 -31.46 -7.66
N SER A 433 -20.53 -30.32 -8.10
CA SER A 433 -21.20 -29.02 -8.09
C SER A 433 -22.28 -28.94 -9.18
N LEU A 434 -23.33 -28.15 -8.95
CA LEU A 434 -24.34 -27.79 -9.95
C LEU A 434 -24.22 -26.33 -10.39
N ARG A 435 -23.71 -25.46 -9.52
CA ARG A 435 -23.61 -24.00 -9.71
C ARG A 435 -22.22 -23.48 -9.33
N PRO A 436 -21.15 -23.89 -10.05
CA PRO A 436 -19.80 -23.41 -9.78
C PRO A 436 -19.64 -21.97 -10.27
N LEU A 437 -18.79 -21.22 -9.59
CA LEU A 437 -18.45 -19.84 -9.95
C LEU A 437 -16.97 -19.57 -9.73
N LEU A 438 -16.33 -18.93 -10.71
CA LEU A 438 -14.95 -18.45 -10.60
C LEU A 438 -14.95 -17.00 -10.11
N TYR A 439 -14.30 -16.76 -8.97
CA TYR A 439 -14.09 -15.44 -8.39
C TYR A 439 -12.63 -15.02 -8.53
N ILE A 440 -12.37 -14.11 -9.48
CA ILE A 440 -11.02 -13.82 -9.97
C ILE A 440 -10.53 -12.47 -9.44
N GLY A 441 -9.38 -12.48 -8.75
CA GLY A 441 -8.74 -11.27 -8.26
C GLY A 441 -7.52 -10.84 -9.06
N GLY A 442 -6.80 -9.83 -8.53
CA GLY A 442 -5.60 -9.27 -9.16
C GLY A 442 -4.43 -10.24 -9.26
N GLY A 443 -4.41 -11.31 -8.44
CA GLY A 443 -3.34 -12.30 -8.47
C GLY A 443 -3.19 -12.99 -9.84
N VAL A 444 -4.29 -13.19 -10.59
CA VAL A 444 -4.22 -13.75 -11.96
C VAL A 444 -3.46 -12.83 -12.91
N ILE A 445 -3.62 -11.50 -12.78
CA ILE A 445 -2.88 -10.51 -13.57
C ILE A 445 -1.40 -10.55 -13.18
N SER A 446 -1.10 -10.50 -11.88
CA SER A 446 0.28 -10.48 -11.36
C SER A 446 1.06 -11.74 -11.76
N SER A 447 0.44 -12.91 -11.68
CA SER A 447 1.02 -14.21 -12.04
C SER A 447 1.04 -14.46 -13.56
N ASN A 448 0.44 -13.58 -14.37
CA ASN A 448 0.27 -13.76 -15.82
C ASN A 448 -0.47 -15.06 -16.19
N ALA A 449 -1.51 -15.42 -15.42
CA ALA A 449 -2.22 -16.70 -15.51
C ALA A 449 -3.51 -16.65 -16.37
N THR A 450 -3.64 -15.62 -17.22
CA THR A 450 -4.89 -15.35 -17.97
C THR A 450 -5.22 -16.43 -19.00
N ALA A 451 -4.21 -17.08 -19.60
CA ALA A 451 -4.41 -18.16 -20.56
C ALA A 451 -4.86 -19.45 -19.87
N GLU A 452 -4.24 -19.78 -18.75
CA GLU A 452 -4.59 -20.93 -17.92
C GLU A 452 -6.00 -20.79 -17.36
N LEU A 453 -6.35 -19.59 -16.87
CA LEU A 453 -7.72 -19.26 -16.45
C LEU A 453 -8.72 -19.45 -17.59
N TYR A 454 -8.41 -18.95 -18.79
CA TYR A 454 -9.25 -19.11 -19.97
C TYR A 454 -9.54 -20.59 -20.25
N HIS A 455 -8.49 -21.41 -20.35
CA HIS A 455 -8.65 -22.84 -20.61
C HIS A 455 -9.42 -23.56 -19.51
N PHE A 456 -9.16 -23.23 -18.23
CA PHE A 456 -9.86 -23.83 -17.10
C PHE A 456 -11.36 -23.52 -17.11
N ALA A 457 -11.72 -22.23 -17.28
CA ALA A 457 -13.11 -21.79 -17.33
C ALA A 457 -13.88 -22.42 -18.50
N HIS A 458 -13.29 -22.45 -19.71
CA HIS A 458 -13.96 -22.99 -20.90
C HIS A 458 -14.10 -24.52 -20.90
N TYR A 459 -13.17 -25.24 -20.28
CA TYR A 459 -13.23 -26.70 -20.22
C TYR A 459 -14.55 -27.17 -19.58
N PHE A 460 -14.90 -26.53 -18.45
CA PHE A 460 -16.10 -26.82 -17.68
C PHE A 460 -17.28 -25.91 -18.02
N ARG A 461 -17.06 -24.77 -18.71
CA ARG A 461 -18.05 -23.69 -18.94
C ARG A 461 -18.54 -23.05 -17.63
N ILE A 462 -17.59 -22.70 -16.76
CA ILE A 462 -17.88 -22.07 -15.46
C ILE A 462 -17.98 -20.55 -15.68
N PRO A 463 -19.06 -19.88 -15.21
CA PRO A 463 -19.12 -18.43 -15.21
C PRO A 463 -17.99 -17.79 -14.41
N VAL A 464 -17.52 -16.63 -14.86
CA VAL A 464 -16.35 -15.93 -14.31
C VAL A 464 -16.74 -14.52 -13.90
N THR A 465 -16.50 -14.17 -12.65
CA THR A 465 -16.61 -12.80 -12.13
C THR A 465 -15.26 -12.29 -11.65
N THR A 466 -15.01 -10.99 -11.74
CA THR A 466 -13.72 -10.37 -11.41
C THR A 466 -13.85 -9.31 -10.33
N THR A 467 -12.86 -9.17 -9.45
CA THR A 467 -12.72 -7.95 -8.63
C THR A 467 -12.34 -6.75 -9.50
N LEU A 468 -12.36 -5.55 -8.92
CA LEU A 468 -11.79 -4.36 -9.56
C LEU A 468 -10.33 -4.56 -10.00
N MET A 469 -9.53 -5.23 -9.18
CA MET A 469 -8.12 -5.55 -9.47
C MET A 469 -7.95 -6.71 -10.45
N GLY A 470 -8.94 -7.59 -10.56
CA GLY A 470 -8.98 -8.68 -11.53
C GLY A 470 -9.51 -8.25 -12.91
N LYS A 471 -9.91 -6.98 -13.08
CA LYS A 471 -10.47 -6.49 -14.35
C LYS A 471 -9.49 -6.71 -15.50
N GLY A 472 -10.01 -7.29 -16.59
CA GLY A 472 -9.23 -7.70 -17.75
C GLY A 472 -8.51 -9.04 -17.63
N ALA A 473 -8.58 -9.75 -16.49
CA ALA A 473 -8.01 -11.09 -16.35
C ALA A 473 -8.73 -12.14 -17.21
N PHE A 474 -9.98 -11.88 -17.56
CA PHE A 474 -10.81 -12.69 -18.44
C PHE A 474 -11.39 -11.81 -19.54
N ASN A 475 -11.67 -12.39 -20.72
CA ASN A 475 -12.24 -11.63 -21.83
C ASN A 475 -13.65 -11.16 -21.49
N GLU A 476 -13.85 -9.85 -21.35
CA GLU A 476 -15.15 -9.24 -20.99
C GLU A 476 -16.18 -9.24 -22.13
N ASN A 477 -15.80 -9.73 -23.32
CA ASN A 477 -16.75 -10.06 -24.39
C ASN A 477 -17.18 -11.53 -24.37
N ASP A 478 -16.57 -12.37 -23.54
CA ASP A 478 -16.91 -13.77 -23.44
C ASP A 478 -18.25 -13.95 -22.72
N ARG A 479 -19.07 -14.89 -23.21
CA ARG A 479 -20.37 -15.21 -22.61
C ARG A 479 -20.24 -15.65 -21.14
N LEU A 480 -19.15 -16.32 -20.76
CA LEU A 480 -18.93 -16.76 -19.38
C LEU A 480 -18.61 -15.58 -18.45
N CYS A 481 -18.25 -14.41 -18.96
CA CYS A 481 -17.93 -13.25 -18.13
C CYS A 481 -19.20 -12.65 -17.51
N LEU A 482 -19.22 -12.49 -16.19
CA LEU A 482 -20.24 -11.79 -15.42
C LEU A 482 -19.82 -10.35 -15.06
N GLY A 483 -18.65 -9.90 -15.52
CA GLY A 483 -18.11 -8.58 -15.18
C GLY A 483 -17.68 -8.50 -13.71
N MET A 484 -17.69 -7.27 -13.18
CA MET A 484 -17.25 -7.00 -11.81
C MET A 484 -18.34 -7.36 -10.79
N LEU A 485 -17.98 -7.99 -9.67
CA LEU A 485 -18.86 -8.18 -8.49
C LEU A 485 -18.58 -7.14 -7.39
N GLY A 486 -19.43 -7.12 -6.37
CA GLY A 486 -19.26 -6.32 -5.17
C GLY A 486 -20.22 -5.13 -5.10
N MET A 487 -19.85 -4.12 -4.30
CA MET A 487 -20.67 -2.96 -4.00
C MET A 487 -21.25 -2.30 -5.25
N HIS A 488 -20.42 -1.99 -6.24
CA HIS A 488 -20.85 -1.44 -7.54
C HIS A 488 -20.72 -2.44 -8.69
N GLY A 489 -20.73 -3.73 -8.35
CA GLY A 489 -20.71 -4.81 -9.32
C GLY A 489 -22.01 -4.91 -10.12
N THR A 490 -21.98 -5.77 -11.13
CA THR A 490 -23.18 -6.12 -11.89
C THR A 490 -24.12 -6.94 -11.01
N ALA A 491 -25.43 -6.73 -11.17
CA ALA A 491 -26.42 -7.46 -10.38
C ALA A 491 -26.31 -8.98 -10.61
N TYR A 492 -26.11 -9.39 -11.87
CA TYR A 492 -25.96 -10.80 -12.25
C TYR A 492 -24.70 -11.45 -11.67
N ALA A 493 -23.58 -10.74 -11.49
CA ALA A 493 -22.42 -11.30 -10.78
C ALA A 493 -22.71 -11.51 -9.29
N ASN A 494 -23.38 -10.56 -8.65
CA ASN A 494 -23.74 -10.65 -7.24
C ASN A 494 -24.81 -11.72 -6.97
N PHE A 495 -25.79 -11.88 -7.86
CA PHE A 495 -26.74 -13.01 -7.81
C PHE A 495 -26.07 -14.36 -8.02
N ALA A 496 -25.08 -14.43 -8.92
CA ALA A 496 -24.30 -15.65 -9.10
C ALA A 496 -23.56 -16.03 -7.81
N ILE A 497 -22.96 -15.06 -7.11
CA ILE A 497 -22.31 -15.29 -5.81
C ILE A 497 -23.30 -15.77 -4.75
N GLY A 498 -24.47 -15.12 -4.63
CA GLY A 498 -25.49 -15.49 -3.64
C GLY A 498 -26.15 -16.86 -3.88
N ASN A 499 -26.02 -17.41 -5.09
CA ASN A 499 -26.66 -18.66 -5.52
C ASN A 499 -25.69 -19.77 -5.92
N CYS A 500 -24.37 -19.54 -5.91
CA CYS A 500 -23.40 -20.60 -6.19
C CYS A 500 -23.36 -21.64 -5.07
N ASP A 501 -23.05 -22.89 -5.43
CA ASP A 501 -22.82 -23.99 -4.49
C ASP A 501 -21.33 -24.35 -4.34
N LEU A 502 -20.50 -23.85 -5.26
CA LEU A 502 -19.05 -23.94 -5.23
C LEU A 502 -18.46 -22.61 -5.71
N LEU A 503 -17.67 -21.97 -4.86
CA LEU A 503 -16.94 -20.76 -5.19
C LEU A 503 -15.46 -21.07 -5.28
N ILE A 504 -14.84 -20.82 -6.43
CA ILE A 504 -13.40 -20.96 -6.62
C ILE A 504 -12.79 -19.56 -6.69
N ALA A 505 -12.26 -19.11 -5.55
CA ALA A 505 -11.56 -17.83 -5.43
C ALA A 505 -10.11 -18.00 -5.89
N VAL A 506 -9.69 -17.23 -6.89
CA VAL A 506 -8.35 -17.33 -7.49
C VAL A 506 -7.66 -15.97 -7.41
N GLY A 507 -6.65 -15.87 -6.54
CA GLY A 507 -5.87 -14.66 -6.34
C GLY A 507 -6.67 -13.46 -5.84
N ALA A 508 -7.62 -13.70 -4.94
CA ALA A 508 -8.55 -12.72 -4.40
C ALA A 508 -8.60 -12.79 -2.86
N ARG A 509 -8.74 -11.64 -2.20
CA ARG A 509 -8.60 -11.47 -0.75
C ARG A 509 -9.90 -11.23 0.04
N PHE A 510 -11.06 -11.51 -0.55
CA PHE A 510 -12.38 -11.29 0.08
C PHE A 510 -12.51 -9.92 0.77
N ASP A 511 -12.23 -8.86 0.00
CA ASP A 511 -12.30 -7.47 0.45
C ASP A 511 -13.74 -7.04 0.78
N ASP A 512 -13.91 -6.13 1.74
CA ASP A 512 -15.22 -5.69 2.23
C ASP A 512 -16.07 -5.01 1.14
N ARG A 513 -15.43 -4.31 0.19
CA ARG A 513 -16.10 -3.73 -0.99
C ARG A 513 -16.64 -4.78 -1.94
N VAL A 514 -16.15 -6.02 -1.86
CA VAL A 514 -16.66 -7.16 -2.61
C VAL A 514 -17.70 -7.92 -1.79
N THR A 515 -17.42 -8.20 -0.51
CA THR A 515 -18.26 -9.13 0.25
C THR A 515 -19.53 -8.53 0.82
N GLY A 516 -19.62 -7.19 0.94
CA GLY A 516 -20.69 -6.56 1.71
C GLY A 516 -20.78 -7.19 3.10
N LYS A 517 -21.99 -7.58 3.52
CA LYS A 517 -22.17 -8.36 4.75
C LYS A 517 -21.59 -9.78 4.60
N LEU A 518 -20.41 -9.94 5.19
CA LEU A 518 -19.56 -11.13 5.11
C LEU A 518 -20.26 -12.46 5.46
N GLN A 519 -21.20 -12.47 6.40
CA GLN A 519 -21.98 -13.64 6.79
C GLN A 519 -22.86 -14.16 5.65
N ASP A 520 -23.45 -13.24 4.88
CA ASP A 520 -24.35 -13.54 3.77
C ASP A 520 -23.56 -13.81 2.47
N PHE A 521 -22.29 -13.41 2.38
CA PHE A 521 -21.44 -13.64 1.20
C PHE A 521 -21.20 -15.14 0.94
N ALA A 522 -21.60 -15.63 -0.24
CA ALA A 522 -21.40 -17.02 -0.68
C ALA A 522 -21.78 -18.07 0.38
N CYS A 523 -22.80 -17.80 1.21
CA CYS A 523 -23.13 -18.62 2.39
C CYS A 523 -23.63 -20.03 2.05
N LYS A 524 -24.04 -20.27 0.79
CA LYS A 524 -24.51 -21.55 0.26
C LYS A 524 -23.41 -22.38 -0.41
N ALA A 525 -22.18 -21.84 -0.49
CA ALA A 525 -21.11 -22.42 -1.29
C ALA A 525 -20.04 -23.11 -0.46
N PHE A 526 -19.51 -24.22 -0.97
CA PHE A 526 -18.18 -24.68 -0.58
C PHE A 526 -17.14 -23.75 -1.21
N ILE A 527 -16.21 -23.22 -0.44
CA ILE A 527 -15.23 -22.25 -0.94
C ILE A 527 -13.86 -22.90 -1.10
N ILE A 528 -13.33 -22.87 -2.32
CA ILE A 528 -11.94 -23.18 -2.66
C ILE A 528 -11.20 -21.86 -2.82
N HIS A 529 -10.13 -21.66 -2.07
CA HIS A 529 -9.33 -20.43 -2.10
C HIS A 529 -7.91 -20.74 -2.54
N ILE A 530 -7.54 -20.22 -3.71
CA ILE A 530 -6.21 -20.34 -4.30
C ILE A 530 -5.52 -18.98 -4.16
N ASP A 531 -4.45 -18.93 -3.38
CA ASP A 531 -3.65 -17.71 -3.20
C ASP A 531 -2.15 -18.04 -3.03
N CYS A 532 -1.30 -17.08 -3.37
CA CYS A 532 0.13 -17.18 -3.16
C CYS A 532 0.54 -16.83 -1.71
N ASP A 533 -0.34 -16.12 -0.99
CA ASP A 533 -0.11 -15.66 0.38
C ASP A 533 -0.91 -16.49 1.37
N GLU A 534 -0.22 -17.30 2.16
CA GLU A 534 -0.84 -18.12 3.21
C GLU A 534 -1.65 -17.29 4.21
N SER A 535 -1.24 -16.04 4.47
CA SER A 535 -1.94 -15.16 5.42
C SER A 535 -3.31 -14.69 4.93
N GLU A 536 -3.62 -14.82 3.64
CA GLU A 536 -4.92 -14.49 3.07
C GLU A 536 -5.91 -15.66 3.16
N ILE A 537 -5.41 -16.90 3.25
CA ILE A 537 -6.21 -18.12 3.28
C ILE A 537 -7.03 -18.17 4.57
N GLY A 538 -8.35 -18.09 4.45
CA GLY A 538 -9.26 -18.15 5.61
C GLY A 538 -9.27 -16.90 6.49
N LYS A 539 -8.60 -15.81 6.10
CA LYS A 539 -8.49 -14.59 6.90
C LYS A 539 -9.85 -13.93 7.19
N ASN A 540 -10.60 -13.66 6.13
CA ASN A 540 -11.90 -13.00 6.23
C ASN A 540 -13.06 -14.00 6.17
N LYS A 541 -12.99 -14.99 5.28
CA LYS A 541 -14.09 -15.93 5.04
C LYS A 541 -13.66 -17.34 5.39
N THR A 542 -14.50 -18.06 6.12
CA THR A 542 -14.30 -19.50 6.35
C THR A 542 -14.32 -20.23 5.01
N ILE A 543 -13.24 -20.96 4.72
CA ILE A 543 -13.08 -21.72 3.48
C ILE A 543 -13.24 -23.22 3.72
N GLY A 544 -13.53 -23.95 2.66
CA GLY A 544 -13.55 -25.42 2.68
C GLY A 544 -12.22 -26.05 2.27
N LEU A 545 -11.46 -25.39 1.38
CA LEU A 545 -10.16 -25.87 0.89
C LEU A 545 -9.26 -24.69 0.51
N GLY A 546 -8.06 -24.62 1.09
CA GLY A 546 -7.01 -23.68 0.70
C GLY A 546 -5.97 -24.35 -0.20
N ILE A 547 -5.53 -23.65 -1.25
CA ILE A 547 -4.44 -24.09 -2.13
C ILE A 547 -3.41 -22.95 -2.18
N ILE A 548 -2.22 -23.21 -1.67
CA ILE A 548 -1.17 -22.18 -1.54
C ILE A 548 -0.16 -22.36 -2.67
N GLY A 549 -0.01 -21.34 -3.51
CA GLY A 549 0.98 -21.35 -4.58
C GLY A 549 0.79 -20.22 -5.60
N ASP A 550 1.76 -20.12 -6.51
CA ASP A 550 1.62 -19.23 -7.67
C ASP A 550 0.43 -19.69 -8.54
N ILE A 551 -0.43 -18.74 -8.88
CA ILE A 551 -1.71 -19.02 -9.54
C ILE A 551 -1.53 -19.67 -10.90
N LYS A 552 -0.54 -19.22 -11.68
CA LYS A 552 -0.24 -19.80 -12.99
C LYS A 552 0.22 -21.24 -12.86
N VAL A 553 1.10 -21.53 -11.90
CA VAL A 553 1.56 -22.90 -11.61
C VAL A 553 0.38 -23.79 -11.22
N ILE A 554 -0.43 -23.36 -10.25
CA ILE A 554 -1.58 -24.14 -9.77
C ILE A 554 -2.58 -24.40 -10.91
N LEU A 555 -2.99 -23.38 -11.66
CA LEU A 555 -3.93 -23.58 -12.78
C LEU A 555 -3.33 -24.47 -13.89
N SER A 556 -2.02 -24.41 -14.12
CA SER A 556 -1.34 -25.31 -15.06
C SER A 556 -1.39 -26.77 -14.59
N GLU A 557 -1.21 -27.01 -13.28
CA GLU A 557 -1.32 -28.33 -12.67
C GLU A 557 -2.75 -28.89 -12.78
N PHE A 558 -3.78 -28.06 -12.52
CA PHE A 558 -5.18 -28.42 -12.79
C PHE A 558 -5.34 -28.91 -14.22
N LEU A 559 -4.89 -28.12 -15.21
CA LEU A 559 -5.01 -28.47 -16.63
C LEU A 559 -4.24 -29.74 -17.02
N LEU A 560 -3.09 -30.00 -16.38
CA LEU A 560 -2.28 -31.19 -16.62
C LEU A 560 -2.98 -32.45 -16.08
N ILE A 561 -3.48 -32.39 -14.83
CA ILE A 561 -4.24 -33.48 -14.21
C ILE A 561 -5.51 -33.77 -15.03
N MET A 562 -6.18 -32.74 -15.53
CA MET A 562 -7.37 -32.85 -16.39
C MET A 562 -7.11 -33.46 -17.79
N LYS A 563 -5.86 -33.62 -18.20
CA LYS A 563 -5.51 -34.30 -19.46
C LYS A 563 -5.26 -35.80 -19.27
N ARG A 564 -4.92 -36.24 -18.06
CA ARG A 564 -4.52 -37.64 -17.81
C ARG A 564 -5.69 -38.63 -18.03
N PRO A 565 -5.45 -39.79 -18.67
CA PRO A 565 -6.50 -40.76 -18.99
C PRO A 565 -7.13 -41.44 -17.76
N GLU A 566 -6.34 -41.66 -16.71
CA GLU A 566 -6.81 -42.31 -15.47
C GLU A 566 -7.89 -41.51 -14.72
N TYR A 567 -7.97 -40.20 -14.94
CA TYR A 567 -8.89 -39.32 -14.22
C TYR A 567 -10.15 -38.97 -15.03
N LYS A 568 -10.70 -39.87 -15.84
CA LYS A 568 -11.93 -39.60 -16.62
C LYS A 568 -13.20 -39.39 -15.78
N TRP A 569 -13.18 -39.62 -14.47
CA TRP A 569 -14.36 -39.53 -13.60
C TRP A 569 -14.95 -38.12 -13.49
N TYR A 570 -14.14 -37.04 -13.65
CA TYR A 570 -14.68 -35.68 -13.74
C TYR A 570 -15.33 -35.37 -15.10
N LYS A 571 -15.28 -36.26 -16.11
CA LYS A 571 -15.68 -35.93 -17.50
C LYS A 571 -17.16 -36.12 -17.86
N LYS A 572 -18.04 -36.67 -17.00
CA LYS A 572 -19.48 -36.83 -17.34
C LYS A 572 -20.44 -36.63 -16.14
N PRO A 573 -21.59 -35.93 -16.32
CA PRO A 573 -21.99 -35.02 -17.40
C PRO A 573 -21.99 -33.55 -16.94
N LEU A 574 -20.84 -33.03 -16.47
CA LEU A 574 -20.71 -31.62 -16.06
C LEU A 574 -21.25 -30.63 -17.11
N ARG A 575 -21.07 -30.91 -18.41
CA ARG A 575 -21.56 -30.05 -19.50
C ARG A 575 -23.08 -29.94 -19.63
N LYS A 576 -23.84 -31.00 -19.31
CA LYS A 576 -25.32 -30.94 -19.35
C LYS A 576 -25.87 -30.32 -18.08
N VAL A 577 -25.23 -30.57 -16.95
CA VAL A 577 -25.63 -30.07 -15.63
C VAL A 577 -25.45 -28.55 -15.55
N PHE A 578 -24.30 -28.02 -15.98
CA PHE A 578 -24.03 -26.58 -15.95
C PHE A 578 -24.83 -25.78 -17.00
N LYS A 579 -25.52 -26.44 -17.93
CA LYS A 579 -26.39 -25.76 -18.90
C LYS A 579 -27.48 -24.94 -18.25
N LYS A 580 -28.12 -25.47 -17.21
CA LYS A 580 -29.12 -24.72 -16.45
C LYS A 580 -28.47 -23.52 -15.75
N TRP A 581 -27.29 -23.72 -15.15
CA TRP A 581 -26.61 -22.67 -14.42
C TRP A 581 -26.20 -21.48 -15.30
N TYR A 582 -25.50 -21.71 -16.41
CA TYR A 582 -25.12 -20.58 -17.26
C TYR A 582 -26.35 -19.93 -17.95
N SER A 583 -27.41 -20.69 -18.24
CA SER A 583 -28.65 -20.10 -18.78
C SER A 583 -29.28 -19.14 -17.77
N GLN A 584 -29.32 -19.52 -16.48
CA GLN A 584 -29.76 -18.63 -15.41
C GLN A 584 -28.93 -17.34 -15.33
N THR A 585 -27.60 -17.45 -15.49
CA THR A 585 -26.75 -16.26 -15.48
C THR A 585 -26.96 -15.36 -16.70
N ASP A 586 -27.35 -15.93 -17.85
CA ASP A 586 -27.69 -15.16 -19.04
C ASP A 586 -29.05 -14.46 -18.88
N GLU A 587 -30.04 -15.14 -18.30
CA GLU A 587 -31.34 -14.54 -17.93
C GLU A 587 -31.14 -13.30 -17.03
N TRP A 588 -30.31 -13.40 -16.00
CA TRP A 588 -30.02 -12.25 -15.14
C TRP A 588 -29.29 -11.10 -15.86
N LYS A 589 -28.47 -11.39 -16.88
CA LYS A 589 -27.84 -10.34 -17.69
C LYS A 589 -28.86 -9.60 -18.54
N GLU A 590 -29.85 -10.32 -19.06
CA GLU A 590 -30.93 -9.75 -19.87
C GLU A 590 -31.90 -8.93 -19.00
N GLU A 591 -32.21 -9.42 -17.80
CA GLU A 591 -33.11 -8.76 -16.85
C GLU A 591 -32.46 -7.54 -16.17
N PHE A 592 -31.19 -7.65 -15.77
CA PHE A 592 -30.47 -6.63 -15.00
C PHE A 592 -29.21 -6.09 -15.70
N PRO A 593 -29.29 -5.58 -16.95
CA PRO A 593 -28.14 -5.04 -17.64
C PRO A 593 -27.77 -3.67 -17.06
N LEU A 594 -26.51 -3.27 -17.27
CA LEU A 594 -26.05 -1.92 -16.95
C LEU A 594 -26.70 -0.90 -17.91
N LYS A 595 -27.72 -0.18 -17.42
CA LYS A 595 -28.44 0.85 -18.18
C LYS A 595 -27.98 2.25 -17.77
N ALA A 596 -27.79 3.10 -18.78
CA ALA A 596 -27.72 4.54 -18.59
C ALA A 596 -29.09 5.10 -19.00
N LEU A 597 -29.80 5.76 -18.08
CA LEU A 597 -31.13 6.27 -18.35
C LEU A 597 -31.01 7.59 -19.12
N PRO A 598 -31.57 7.71 -20.34
CA PRO A 598 -31.42 8.92 -21.16
C PRO A 598 -31.92 10.17 -20.43
N SER A 599 -31.17 11.27 -20.51
CA SER A 599 -31.52 12.56 -19.92
C SER A 599 -31.50 13.67 -20.99
N GLY A 600 -32.39 13.57 -21.98
CA GLY A 600 -32.45 14.54 -23.08
C GLY A 600 -31.11 14.68 -23.84
N ASP A 601 -30.63 15.91 -24.01
CA ASP A 601 -29.31 16.23 -24.60
C ASP A 601 -28.21 16.45 -23.53
N THR A 602 -28.52 16.32 -22.24
CA THR A 602 -27.53 16.41 -21.16
C THR A 602 -26.58 15.22 -21.22
N LEU A 603 -25.28 15.50 -21.12
CA LEU A 603 -24.26 14.45 -21.20
C LEU A 603 -24.23 13.60 -19.93
N LEU A 604 -24.32 12.27 -20.09
CA LEU A 604 -24.18 11.31 -18.99
C LEU A 604 -22.76 10.76 -18.91
N PRO A 605 -22.21 10.55 -17.70
CA PRO A 605 -20.86 10.02 -17.55
C PRO A 605 -20.71 8.62 -18.14
N GLN A 606 -21.73 7.77 -18.02
CA GLN A 606 -21.73 6.42 -18.59
C GLN A 606 -21.64 6.44 -20.12
N GLU A 607 -22.22 7.45 -20.78
CA GLU A 607 -22.19 7.57 -22.24
C GLU A 607 -20.80 7.97 -22.76
N VAL A 608 -20.11 8.88 -22.04
CA VAL A 608 -18.71 9.23 -22.33
C VAL A 608 -17.85 7.97 -22.28
N ILE A 609 -17.96 7.21 -21.17
CA ILE A 609 -17.14 6.03 -20.92
C ILE A 609 -17.43 4.91 -21.91
N LYS A 610 -18.72 4.62 -22.23
CA LYS A 610 -19.09 3.63 -23.26
C LYS A 610 -18.46 3.94 -24.62
N LYS A 611 -18.41 5.23 -25.00
CA LYS A 611 -17.79 5.65 -26.27
C LYS A 611 -16.28 5.45 -26.27
N VAL A 612 -15.60 5.64 -25.13
CA VAL A 612 -14.16 5.33 -25.00
C VAL A 612 -13.89 3.86 -25.32
N THR A 613 -14.66 2.92 -24.74
CA THR A 613 -14.53 1.48 -25.04
C THR A 613 -14.65 1.16 -26.52
N ALA A 614 -15.60 1.81 -27.20
CA ALA A 614 -15.88 1.55 -28.61
C ALA A 614 -14.77 2.10 -29.53
N LEU A 615 -14.19 3.25 -29.18
CA LEU A 615 -13.16 3.90 -29.98
C LEU A 615 -11.76 3.33 -29.72
N GLU A 616 -11.46 2.97 -28.47
CA GLU A 616 -10.10 2.59 -28.03
C GLU A 616 -10.11 1.32 -27.15
N PRO A 617 -10.59 0.16 -27.67
CA PRO A 617 -10.74 -1.07 -26.89
C PRO A 617 -9.41 -1.70 -26.41
N ASN A 618 -8.27 -1.19 -26.91
CA ASN A 618 -6.94 -1.68 -26.58
C ASN A 618 -6.12 -0.68 -25.75
N ALA A 619 -6.69 0.47 -25.40
CA ALA A 619 -6.00 1.47 -24.60
C ALA A 619 -5.67 0.96 -23.20
N ILE A 620 -4.61 1.51 -22.62
CA ILE A 620 -4.36 1.42 -21.19
C ILE A 620 -5.19 2.52 -20.54
N ILE A 621 -6.03 2.13 -19.60
CA ILE A 621 -6.89 3.02 -18.84
C ILE A 621 -6.29 3.18 -17.46
N THR A 622 -6.05 4.42 -17.08
CA THR A 622 -5.86 4.79 -15.68
C THR A 622 -7.10 5.48 -15.17
N THR A 623 -7.39 5.30 -13.89
CA THR A 623 -8.48 6.02 -13.23
C THR A 623 -8.04 6.60 -11.91
N ASP A 624 -8.62 7.75 -11.58
CA ASP A 624 -8.66 8.23 -10.20
C ASP A 624 -9.77 7.49 -9.42
N VAL A 625 -10.21 8.04 -8.29
CA VAL A 625 -11.12 7.38 -7.34
C VAL A 625 -12.42 8.15 -7.21
N GLY A 626 -13.54 7.44 -7.30
CA GLY A 626 -14.88 8.02 -7.19
C GLY A 626 -15.89 7.36 -8.12
N GLN A 627 -16.97 8.07 -8.47
CA GLN A 627 -17.99 7.52 -9.37
C GLN A 627 -17.44 7.26 -10.78
N HIS A 628 -16.59 8.14 -11.31
CA HIS A 628 -15.93 7.96 -12.61
C HIS A 628 -15.10 6.66 -12.67
N GLN A 629 -14.46 6.27 -11.57
CA GLN A 629 -13.75 5.00 -11.43
C GLN A 629 -14.70 3.81 -11.58
N MET A 630 -15.85 3.85 -10.90
CA MET A 630 -16.83 2.77 -10.91
C MET A 630 -17.53 2.65 -12.26
N TRP A 631 -17.95 3.77 -12.87
CA TRP A 631 -18.49 3.75 -14.22
C TRP A 631 -17.45 3.25 -15.24
N ALA A 632 -16.17 3.64 -15.09
CA ALA A 632 -15.09 3.10 -15.92
C ALA A 632 -14.95 1.58 -15.74
N ALA A 633 -15.00 1.08 -14.50
CA ALA A 633 -14.94 -0.34 -14.21
C ALA A 633 -16.15 -1.12 -14.76
N GLN A 634 -17.34 -0.51 -14.76
CA GLN A 634 -18.59 -1.11 -15.24
C GLN A 634 -18.68 -1.16 -16.77
N TYR A 635 -18.26 -0.10 -17.47
CA TYR A 635 -18.54 0.08 -18.89
C TYR A 635 -17.33 -0.09 -19.82
N LEU A 636 -16.09 0.03 -19.31
CA LEU A 636 -14.90 -0.26 -20.10
C LEU A 636 -14.66 -1.75 -20.17
N LYS A 637 -14.17 -2.22 -21.32
CA LYS A 637 -13.69 -3.59 -21.47
C LYS A 637 -12.19 -3.55 -21.63
N CYS A 638 -11.47 -4.15 -20.69
CA CYS A 638 -10.03 -4.04 -20.60
C CYS A 638 -9.35 -5.39 -20.91
N LYS A 639 -8.14 -5.31 -21.45
CA LYS A 639 -7.22 -6.45 -21.55
C LYS A 639 -6.38 -6.57 -20.27
N PRO A 640 -5.69 -7.71 -20.05
CA PRO A 640 -4.76 -7.82 -18.94
C PRO A 640 -3.75 -6.67 -18.93
N ARG A 641 -3.47 -6.10 -17.75
CA ARG A 641 -2.54 -4.97 -17.55
C ARG A 641 -2.92 -3.67 -18.28
N ASN A 642 -4.14 -3.56 -18.81
CA ASN A 642 -4.67 -2.32 -19.37
C ASN A 642 -5.60 -1.59 -18.39
N TRP A 643 -5.90 -2.13 -17.21
CA TRP A 643 -6.68 -1.46 -16.17
C TRP A 643 -5.78 -1.11 -14.99
N LEU A 644 -5.61 0.19 -14.72
CA LEU A 644 -4.74 0.72 -13.69
C LEU A 644 -5.55 1.66 -12.78
N SER A 645 -5.84 1.22 -11.58
CA SER A 645 -6.66 1.99 -10.63
C SER A 645 -6.22 1.70 -9.21
N SER A 646 -6.24 2.72 -8.34
CA SER A 646 -6.04 2.55 -6.89
C SER A 646 -7.31 1.94 -6.28
N ALA A 647 -7.23 0.68 -5.85
CA ALA A 647 -8.40 -0.06 -5.39
C ALA A 647 -8.41 -0.23 -3.87
N GLY A 648 -7.36 -0.83 -3.31
CA GLY A 648 -7.29 -1.19 -1.90
C GLY A 648 -7.20 0.00 -0.96
N LEU A 649 -6.41 1.02 -1.33
CA LEU A 649 -6.35 2.27 -0.56
C LEU A 649 -7.33 3.34 -1.05
N GLY A 650 -7.68 3.34 -2.34
CA GLY A 650 -8.61 4.32 -2.90
C GLY A 650 -8.05 5.74 -2.93
N THR A 651 -6.83 5.91 -3.45
CA THR A 651 -6.12 7.20 -3.47
C THR A 651 -6.55 8.11 -4.62
N MET A 652 -7.21 9.23 -4.31
CA MET A 652 -7.43 10.32 -5.27
C MET A 652 -6.11 10.97 -5.69
N GLY A 653 -5.98 11.32 -6.97
CA GLY A 653 -4.75 11.85 -7.55
C GLY A 653 -3.80 10.77 -8.12
N PHE A 654 -4.20 9.50 -8.10
CA PHE A 654 -3.44 8.39 -8.67
C PHE A 654 -3.43 8.41 -10.22
N GLY A 655 -4.55 8.79 -10.84
CA GLY A 655 -4.84 8.52 -12.25
C GLY A 655 -3.84 9.14 -13.23
N LEU A 656 -3.50 10.41 -13.04
CA LEU A 656 -2.56 11.12 -13.92
C LEU A 656 -1.10 10.65 -13.76
N PRO A 657 -0.52 10.58 -12.54
CA PRO A 657 0.81 10.00 -12.36
C PRO A 657 0.92 8.56 -12.85
N ALA A 658 -0.08 7.71 -12.58
CA ALA A 658 -0.08 6.34 -13.09
C ALA A 658 -0.08 6.29 -14.63
N ALA A 659 -0.73 7.27 -15.29
CA ALA A 659 -0.73 7.38 -16.75
C ALA A 659 0.66 7.72 -17.28
N ILE A 660 1.40 8.59 -16.58
CA ILE A 660 2.81 8.91 -16.88
C ILE A 660 3.63 7.63 -16.84
N GLY A 661 3.51 6.85 -15.77
CA GLY A 661 4.17 5.55 -15.64
C GLY A 661 3.84 4.58 -16.77
N ALA A 662 2.55 4.45 -17.09
CA ALA A 662 2.07 3.57 -18.16
C ALA A 662 2.57 4.00 -19.55
N ALA A 663 2.61 5.31 -19.84
CA ALA A 663 3.10 5.83 -21.11
C ALA A 663 4.60 5.57 -21.29
N VAL A 664 5.37 5.65 -20.20
CA VAL A 664 6.79 5.28 -20.18
C VAL A 664 6.99 3.77 -20.39
N ALA A 665 6.17 2.94 -19.74
CA ALA A 665 6.23 1.48 -19.86
C ALA A 665 5.83 0.97 -21.25
N GLN A 666 4.83 1.61 -21.89
CA GLN A 666 4.14 1.10 -23.09
C GLN A 666 4.01 2.20 -24.15
N ASN A 667 5.15 2.72 -24.63
CA ASN A 667 5.20 3.85 -25.57
C ASN A 667 4.44 3.67 -26.91
N LYS A 668 4.00 2.45 -27.25
CA LYS A 668 3.20 2.14 -28.45
C LYS A 668 1.70 2.08 -28.20
N LYS A 669 1.27 1.97 -26.94
CA LYS A 669 -0.16 1.88 -26.59
C LYS A 669 -0.70 3.25 -26.24
N LYS A 670 -1.94 3.52 -26.62
CA LYS A 670 -2.64 4.73 -26.19
C LYS A 670 -2.95 4.62 -24.69
N VAL A 671 -2.65 5.68 -23.96
CA VAL A 671 -2.94 5.80 -22.52
C VAL A 671 -4.02 6.84 -22.32
N ILE A 672 -5.10 6.45 -21.66
CA ILE A 672 -6.25 7.30 -21.36
C ILE A 672 -6.43 7.37 -19.85
N CYS A 673 -6.37 8.57 -19.29
CA CYS A 673 -6.68 8.82 -17.89
C CYS A 673 -8.13 9.29 -17.77
N ILE A 674 -8.98 8.49 -17.13
CA ILE A 674 -10.36 8.87 -16.81
C ILE A 674 -10.38 9.32 -15.36
N THR A 675 -10.60 10.60 -15.14
CA THR A 675 -10.51 11.23 -13.82
C THR A 675 -11.77 12.03 -13.53
N GLY A 676 -12.02 12.32 -12.26
CA GLY A 676 -13.04 13.28 -11.82
C GLY A 676 -12.41 14.64 -11.55
N ASP A 677 -13.22 15.69 -11.63
CA ASP A 677 -12.82 17.08 -11.35
C ASP A 677 -12.12 17.25 -9.99
N SER A 678 -12.67 16.67 -8.93
CA SER A 678 -12.07 16.69 -7.59
C SER A 678 -10.76 15.92 -7.47
N SER A 679 -10.65 14.75 -8.13
CA SER A 679 -9.44 13.92 -8.04
C SER A 679 -8.29 14.47 -8.87
N PHE A 680 -8.59 14.99 -10.06
CA PHE A 680 -7.58 15.57 -10.94
C PHE A 680 -6.80 16.69 -10.26
N GLN A 681 -7.46 17.46 -9.40
CA GLN A 681 -6.86 18.58 -8.67
C GLN A 681 -5.77 18.15 -7.67
N MET A 682 -5.78 16.89 -7.20
CA MET A 682 -4.81 16.39 -6.22
C MET A 682 -3.38 16.29 -6.75
N ASN A 683 -3.20 16.07 -8.07
CA ASN A 683 -1.89 15.98 -8.71
C ASN A 683 -1.82 16.76 -10.04
N LEU A 684 -2.57 17.87 -10.16
CA LEU A 684 -2.64 18.69 -11.37
C LEU A 684 -1.28 19.27 -11.80
N GLN A 685 -0.32 19.39 -10.87
CA GLN A 685 1.03 19.88 -11.14
C GLN A 685 1.77 18.98 -12.13
N GLU A 686 1.40 17.70 -12.25
CA GLU A 686 2.02 16.76 -13.18
C GLU A 686 1.74 17.08 -14.67
N LEU A 687 0.86 18.04 -14.97
CA LEU A 687 0.82 18.66 -16.31
C LEU A 687 2.19 19.22 -16.71
N GLY A 688 2.99 19.71 -15.76
CA GLY A 688 4.38 20.12 -16.00
C GLY A 688 5.30 18.95 -16.37
N THR A 689 5.03 17.76 -15.84
CA THR A 689 5.75 16.53 -16.21
C THR A 689 5.37 16.09 -17.62
N LEU A 690 4.08 16.15 -17.97
CA LEU A 690 3.61 15.86 -19.33
C LEU A 690 4.23 16.81 -20.36
N SER A 691 4.24 18.11 -20.06
CA SER A 691 4.81 19.14 -20.94
C SER A 691 6.32 18.91 -21.14
N LYS A 692 7.06 18.62 -20.07
CA LYS A 692 8.52 18.35 -20.15
C LYS A 692 8.87 17.15 -21.02
N TYR A 693 8.09 16.07 -20.94
CA TYR A 693 8.43 14.79 -21.58
C TYR A 693 7.61 14.48 -22.84
N ASN A 694 6.65 15.34 -23.20
CA ASN A 694 5.73 15.19 -24.33
C ASN A 694 5.09 13.78 -24.40
N LEU A 695 4.61 13.27 -23.25
CA LEU A 695 3.98 11.96 -23.16
C LEU A 695 2.54 12.03 -23.69
N PRO A 696 2.14 11.25 -24.72
CA PRO A 696 0.91 11.47 -25.48
C PRO A 696 -0.37 10.95 -24.77
N ILE A 697 -0.59 11.36 -23.53
CA ILE A 697 -1.67 10.91 -22.65
C ILE A 697 -2.98 11.65 -22.97
N LYS A 698 -4.09 10.91 -23.00
CA LYS A 698 -5.43 11.50 -23.20
C LYS A 698 -6.13 11.59 -21.85
N MET A 699 -6.31 12.80 -21.33
CA MET A 699 -7.03 13.02 -20.08
C MET A 699 -8.50 13.29 -20.40
N ILE A 700 -9.40 12.58 -19.73
CA ILE A 700 -10.85 12.76 -19.81
C ILE A 700 -11.34 13.05 -18.40
N ILE A 701 -11.68 14.31 -18.14
CA ILE A 701 -12.26 14.75 -16.87
C ILE A 701 -13.77 14.56 -16.98
N ILE A 702 -14.31 13.67 -16.14
CA ILE A 702 -15.75 13.55 -15.91
C ILE A 702 -16.10 14.61 -14.86
N ASN A 703 -16.41 15.82 -15.33
CA ASN A 703 -16.70 16.96 -14.48
C ASN A 703 -18.18 16.92 -14.09
N ASN A 704 -18.46 16.58 -12.84
CA ASN A 704 -19.80 16.70 -12.28
C ASN A 704 -19.89 17.78 -11.20
N HIS A 705 -18.83 18.56 -10.99
CA HIS A 705 -18.70 19.57 -9.94
C HIS A 705 -18.88 19.07 -8.50
N TRP A 706 -18.69 17.77 -8.26
CA TRP A 706 -18.83 17.15 -6.95
C TRP A 706 -17.69 16.19 -6.64
N GLN A 707 -17.42 16.00 -5.36
CA GLN A 707 -16.91 14.72 -4.84
C GLN A 707 -18.03 13.68 -4.94
N GLY A 708 -18.36 13.25 -6.17
CA GLY A 708 -19.61 12.58 -6.50
C GLY A 708 -19.89 11.30 -5.70
N MET A 709 -18.85 10.53 -5.36
CA MET A 709 -19.02 9.34 -4.52
C MET A 709 -19.44 9.71 -3.10
N VAL A 710 -18.81 10.73 -2.50
CA VAL A 710 -19.19 11.25 -1.18
C VAL A 710 -20.60 11.82 -1.22
N ARG A 711 -20.93 12.59 -2.27
CA ARG A 711 -22.28 13.14 -2.45
C ARG A 711 -23.34 12.04 -2.56
N GLN A 712 -23.11 10.97 -3.32
CA GLN A 712 -24.04 9.85 -3.41
C GLN A 712 -24.32 9.20 -2.05
N TRP A 713 -23.29 9.06 -1.21
CA TRP A 713 -23.46 8.55 0.15
C TRP A 713 -24.24 9.52 1.04
N GLN A 714 -23.96 10.83 0.94
CA GLN A 714 -24.74 11.88 1.63
C GLN A 714 -26.22 11.87 1.21
N GLU A 715 -26.48 11.70 -0.08
CA GLU A 715 -27.84 11.57 -0.64
C GLU A 715 -28.56 10.32 -0.11
N THR A 716 -27.86 9.18 -0.04
CA THR A 716 -28.46 7.88 0.28
C THR A 716 -28.65 7.66 1.78
N PHE A 717 -27.68 8.07 2.61
CA PHE A 717 -27.61 7.67 4.02
C PHE A 717 -27.66 8.85 5.01
N TYR A 718 -27.51 10.10 4.56
CA TYR A 718 -27.41 11.27 5.45
C TYR A 718 -28.42 12.36 5.11
N GLU A 719 -29.60 11.96 4.63
CA GLU A 719 -30.74 12.86 4.38
C GLU A 719 -30.40 14.01 3.43
N GLN A 720 -29.52 13.75 2.44
CA GLN A 720 -29.12 14.75 1.44
C GLN A 720 -28.41 15.98 2.03
N ARG A 721 -27.78 15.85 3.21
CA ARG A 721 -26.95 16.89 3.81
C ARG A 721 -25.56 16.92 3.16
N TYR A 722 -25.43 17.76 2.14
CA TYR A 722 -24.20 17.89 1.35
C TYR A 722 -23.14 18.74 2.07
N SER A 723 -22.31 18.10 2.89
CA SER A 723 -21.22 18.78 3.61
C SER A 723 -19.91 18.69 2.82
N HIS A 724 -19.38 19.84 2.40
CA HIS A 724 -18.04 20.01 1.78
C HIS A 724 -17.76 19.07 0.60
N SER A 725 -18.80 18.67 -0.13
CA SER A 725 -18.69 17.76 -1.28
C SER A 725 -18.91 18.47 -2.62
N SER A 726 -19.38 19.72 -2.63
CA SER A 726 -19.46 20.55 -3.83
C SER A 726 -18.07 21.10 -4.19
N MET A 727 -17.72 21.06 -5.47
CA MET A 727 -16.46 21.60 -5.99
C MET A 727 -16.65 22.91 -6.76
N ILE A 728 -17.90 23.33 -7.01
CA ILE A 728 -18.23 24.54 -7.80
C ILE A 728 -17.47 25.75 -7.28
N GLU A 729 -17.48 25.96 -5.96
CA GLU A 729 -16.72 27.04 -5.33
C GLU A 729 -15.22 26.68 -5.32
N GLY A 730 -14.45 27.38 -6.15
CA GLY A 730 -13.00 27.20 -6.25
C GLY A 730 -12.55 26.27 -7.37
N GLU A 731 -13.47 25.73 -8.19
CA GLU A 731 -13.10 24.92 -9.35
C GLU A 731 -12.22 25.72 -10.33
N PRO A 732 -11.05 25.21 -10.72
CA PRO A 732 -10.21 25.87 -11.71
C PRO A 732 -10.82 25.74 -13.11
N LYS A 733 -10.57 26.74 -13.95
CA LYS A 733 -10.84 26.64 -15.38
C LYS A 733 -9.83 25.68 -16.02
N PHE A 734 -10.21 24.41 -16.21
CA PHE A 734 -9.32 23.35 -16.69
C PHE A 734 -8.70 23.65 -18.06
N ASN A 735 -9.42 24.36 -18.94
CA ASN A 735 -8.89 24.80 -20.23
C ASN A 735 -7.72 25.80 -20.10
N LEU A 736 -7.82 26.76 -19.17
CA LEU A 736 -6.75 27.73 -18.89
C LEU A 736 -5.57 27.03 -18.21
N LEU A 737 -5.85 26.11 -17.29
CA LEU A 737 -4.83 25.28 -16.65
C LEU A 737 -4.04 24.44 -17.68
N ALA A 738 -4.73 23.77 -18.61
CA ALA A 738 -4.08 23.03 -19.69
C ALA A 738 -3.24 23.95 -20.58
N SER A 739 -3.78 25.13 -20.92
CA SER A 739 -3.11 26.13 -21.75
C SER A 739 -1.82 26.65 -21.11
N ALA A 740 -1.79 26.81 -19.78
CA ALA A 740 -0.59 27.21 -19.04
C ALA A 740 0.58 26.22 -19.20
N TYR A 741 0.31 24.95 -19.53
CA TYR A 741 1.32 23.92 -19.80
C TYR A 741 1.48 23.59 -21.30
N GLY A 742 0.80 24.33 -22.19
CA GLY A 742 0.82 24.10 -23.63
C GLY A 742 0.05 22.85 -24.09
N ILE A 743 -0.93 22.39 -23.29
CA ILE A 743 -1.71 21.19 -23.58
C ILE A 743 -3.02 21.58 -24.27
N LYS A 744 -3.36 20.87 -25.36
CA LYS A 744 -4.64 21.06 -26.06
C LYS A 744 -5.79 20.70 -25.13
N SER A 745 -6.71 21.62 -24.90
CA SER A 745 -7.95 21.37 -24.17
C SER A 745 -9.16 21.34 -25.11
N LEU A 746 -10.14 20.51 -24.78
CA LEU A 746 -11.43 20.37 -25.44
C LEU A 746 -12.51 20.32 -24.36
N TYR A 747 -13.73 20.71 -24.73
CA TYR A 747 -14.88 20.75 -23.82
C TYR A 747 -16.12 20.13 -24.49
N SER A 748 -16.94 19.43 -23.71
CA SER A 748 -18.22 18.87 -24.16
C SER A 748 -19.22 18.83 -23.02
N GLU A 749 -20.42 19.38 -23.22
CA GLU A 749 -21.54 19.34 -22.27
C GLU A 749 -22.79 18.62 -22.83
N ARG A 750 -22.81 18.40 -24.16
CA ARG A 750 -23.99 17.85 -24.87
C ARG A 750 -23.75 16.45 -25.40
N ARG A 751 -24.79 15.63 -25.30
CA ARG A 751 -24.85 14.27 -25.84
C ARG A 751 -24.67 14.24 -27.36
N SER A 752 -25.21 15.21 -28.08
CA SER A 752 -25.05 15.36 -29.52
C SER A 752 -23.58 15.59 -29.96
N GLN A 753 -22.76 16.22 -29.11
CA GLN A 753 -21.40 16.66 -29.45
C GLN A 753 -20.31 15.66 -29.06
N ILE A 754 -20.49 14.90 -27.96
CA ILE A 754 -19.44 14.07 -27.36
C ILE A 754 -18.76 13.11 -28.34
N SER A 755 -19.49 12.54 -29.31
CA SER A 755 -18.91 11.60 -30.27
C SER A 755 -17.84 12.25 -31.14
N LYS A 756 -18.02 13.52 -31.53
CA LYS A 756 -17.08 14.27 -32.36
C LYS A 756 -15.89 14.73 -31.50
N THR A 757 -16.18 15.38 -30.38
CA THR A 757 -15.15 15.93 -29.48
C THR A 757 -14.24 14.84 -28.91
N LEU A 758 -14.80 13.68 -28.53
CA LEU A 758 -14.02 12.56 -28.04
C LEU A 758 -13.09 11.97 -29.11
N LYS A 759 -13.58 11.80 -30.35
CA LYS A 759 -12.72 11.37 -31.47
C LYS A 759 -11.58 12.35 -31.71
N GLU A 760 -11.87 13.64 -31.68
CA GLU A 760 -10.85 14.68 -31.83
C GLU A 760 -9.78 14.58 -30.73
N ALA A 761 -10.20 14.53 -29.46
CA ALA A 761 -9.29 14.39 -28.31
C ALA A 761 -8.41 13.14 -28.44
N LEU A 762 -9.01 11.97 -28.74
CA LEU A 762 -8.30 10.71 -28.83
C LEU A 762 -7.38 10.61 -30.06
N SER A 763 -7.69 11.30 -31.15
CA SER A 763 -6.90 11.32 -32.40
C SER A 763 -5.69 12.26 -32.33
N TYR A 764 -5.70 13.23 -31.42
CA TYR A 764 -4.59 14.16 -31.27
C TYR A 764 -3.29 13.40 -30.91
N THR A 765 -2.19 13.72 -31.59
CA THR A 765 -0.94 12.94 -31.47
C THR A 765 -0.26 13.15 -30.12
N SER A 766 -0.24 14.39 -29.63
CA SER A 766 0.31 14.75 -28.31
C SER A 766 -0.77 14.70 -27.21
N THR A 767 -0.44 15.19 -26.03
CA THR A 767 -1.33 15.26 -24.87
C THR A 767 -2.60 16.07 -25.18
N SER A 768 -3.75 15.57 -24.73
CA SER A 768 -5.01 16.32 -24.78
C SER A 768 -5.76 16.21 -23.46
N LEU A 769 -6.45 17.28 -23.08
CA LEU A 769 -7.40 17.30 -21.97
C LEU A 769 -8.81 17.50 -22.53
N LEU A 770 -9.71 16.55 -22.30
CA LEU A 770 -11.12 16.68 -22.60
C LEU A 770 -11.90 16.81 -21.30
N GLU A 771 -12.50 17.97 -21.10
CA GLU A 771 -13.48 18.19 -20.04
C GLU A 771 -14.87 17.80 -20.53
N CYS A 772 -15.47 16.82 -19.87
CA CYS A 772 -16.84 16.40 -20.10
C CYS A 772 -17.69 16.91 -18.94
N ASN A 773 -18.43 18.00 -19.16
CA ASN A 773 -19.42 18.47 -18.20
C ASN A 773 -20.63 17.53 -18.25
N VAL A 774 -20.86 16.78 -17.18
CA VAL A 774 -21.86 15.72 -17.13
C VAL A 774 -22.99 16.06 -16.16
N LEU A 775 -24.09 15.30 -16.24
CA LEU A 775 -25.19 15.41 -15.28
C LEU A 775 -24.68 15.31 -13.85
N GLU A 776 -24.76 16.43 -13.11
CA GLU A 776 -24.22 16.54 -11.76
C GLU A 776 -24.73 15.42 -10.87
N LYS A 777 -26.06 15.32 -10.72
CA LYS A 777 -26.76 14.44 -9.77
C LYS A 777 -26.84 12.97 -10.19
N GLU A 778 -25.99 12.50 -11.10
CA GLU A 778 -25.98 11.08 -11.48
C GLU A 778 -25.36 10.22 -10.36
N ASN A 779 -25.93 9.03 -10.12
CA ASN A 779 -25.45 8.08 -9.10
C ASN A 779 -24.94 6.79 -9.76
N CYS A 780 -23.96 6.16 -9.12
CA CYS A 780 -23.41 4.89 -9.57
C CYS A 780 -24.26 3.73 -9.06
N TYR A 781 -25.01 3.11 -9.97
CA TYR A 781 -25.77 1.89 -9.74
C TYR A 781 -25.27 0.77 -10.66
N PRO A 782 -25.46 -0.52 -10.30
CA PRO A 782 -26.02 -1.01 -9.04
C PRO A 782 -25.17 -0.64 -7.80
N MET A 783 -25.77 -0.70 -6.61
CA MET A 783 -25.11 -0.41 -5.34
C MET A 783 -25.59 -1.35 -4.23
N VAL A 784 -24.69 -2.10 -3.59
CA VAL A 784 -24.95 -2.86 -2.36
C VAL A 784 -24.70 -1.95 -1.15
N ASP A 785 -25.64 -1.91 -0.22
CA ASP A 785 -25.41 -1.29 1.09
C ASP A 785 -24.38 -2.11 1.89
N PRO A 786 -23.36 -1.50 2.52
CA PRO A 786 -22.38 -2.22 3.32
C PRO A 786 -22.95 -3.17 4.38
N SER A 787 -24.13 -2.85 4.91
CA SER A 787 -24.83 -3.64 5.95
C SER A 787 -25.65 -4.81 5.39
N LYS A 788 -25.76 -4.93 4.06
CA LYS A 788 -26.63 -5.89 3.38
C LYS A 788 -25.85 -6.98 2.63
N GLY A 789 -26.54 -8.07 2.30
CA GLY A 789 -25.98 -9.11 1.44
C GLY A 789 -25.89 -8.66 -0.02
N ASN A 790 -25.00 -9.27 -0.82
CA ASN A 790 -24.80 -8.88 -2.23
C ASN A 790 -26.06 -8.98 -3.10
N THR A 791 -27.06 -9.78 -2.73
CA THR A 791 -28.31 -9.90 -3.47
C THR A 791 -29.31 -8.78 -3.17
N GLU A 792 -29.09 -8.01 -2.09
CA GLU A 792 -29.91 -6.86 -1.70
C GLU A 792 -29.28 -5.57 -2.25
N MET A 793 -29.63 -5.21 -3.48
CA MET A 793 -28.98 -4.16 -4.25
C MET A 793 -29.94 -3.04 -4.59
N PHE A 794 -29.46 -1.79 -4.56
CA PHE A 794 -30.10 -0.70 -5.27
C PHE A 794 -29.75 -0.81 -6.77
N LEU A 795 -30.77 -1.00 -7.61
CA LEU A 795 -30.62 -1.07 -9.06
C LEU A 795 -30.73 0.31 -9.70
N THR A 796 -31.58 1.18 -9.12
CA THR A 796 -31.72 2.60 -9.45
C THR A 796 -32.06 3.37 -8.18
N ARG A 797 -32.38 4.67 -8.29
CA ARG A 797 -32.93 5.45 -7.16
C ARG A 797 -34.22 4.83 -6.58
N GLN A 798 -35.06 4.27 -7.45
CA GLN A 798 -36.39 3.78 -7.09
C GLN A 798 -36.44 2.26 -6.91
N LEU A 799 -35.59 1.51 -7.60
CA LEU A 799 -35.63 0.05 -7.63
C LEU A 799 -34.54 -0.55 -6.74
N SER A 800 -34.91 -1.55 -5.94
CA SER A 800 -34.01 -2.40 -5.17
C SER A 800 -34.36 -3.88 -5.30
N THR A 801 -33.51 -4.77 -4.77
CA THR A 801 -33.75 -6.21 -4.77
C THR A 801 -33.83 -6.77 -3.34
N THR A 802 -34.66 -7.79 -3.12
CA THR A 802 -34.72 -8.54 -1.85
C THR A 802 -33.55 -9.50 -1.70
N LYS A 803 -33.44 -10.16 -0.54
CA LYS A 803 -32.48 -11.24 -0.30
C LYS A 803 -32.65 -12.39 -1.29
N GLU A 804 -33.90 -12.68 -1.68
CA GLU A 804 -34.29 -13.69 -2.68
C GLU A 804 -34.09 -13.21 -4.12
N GLY A 805 -33.79 -11.92 -4.33
CA GLY A 805 -33.53 -11.33 -5.64
C GLY A 805 -34.77 -10.74 -6.34
N PHE A 806 -35.89 -10.58 -5.65
CA PHE A 806 -37.10 -9.95 -6.23
C PHE A 806 -36.96 -8.44 -6.30
N ILE A 807 -37.45 -7.82 -7.37
CA ILE A 807 -37.45 -6.36 -7.53
C ILE A 807 -38.52 -5.73 -6.64
N ILE A 808 -38.13 -4.70 -5.90
CA ILE A 808 -39.01 -3.85 -5.09
C ILE A 808 -38.92 -2.41 -5.57
N ASN A 809 -40.07 -1.73 -5.64
CA ASN A 809 -40.15 -0.29 -5.81
C ASN A 809 -40.22 0.40 -4.43
N LYS A 810 -39.21 1.19 -4.10
CA LYS A 810 -39.10 1.89 -2.81
C LYS A 810 -40.25 2.86 -2.53
N GLU A 811 -40.82 3.48 -3.56
CA GLU A 811 -41.94 4.39 -3.37
C GLU A 811 -43.23 3.64 -3.00
N GLU A 812 -43.44 2.46 -3.59
CA GLU A 812 -44.56 1.60 -3.23
C GLU A 812 -44.38 1.02 -1.83
N GLU A 813 -43.15 0.67 -1.45
CA GLU A 813 -42.82 0.18 -0.12
C GLU A 813 -43.04 1.28 0.94
N LYS A 814 -42.53 2.49 0.71
CA LYS A 814 -42.81 3.65 1.59
C LYS A 814 -44.30 3.97 1.69
N LYS A 815 -45.06 3.84 0.60
CA LYS A 815 -46.52 4.02 0.63
C LYS A 815 -47.19 2.92 1.45
N LYS A 816 -46.76 1.66 1.35
CA LYS A 816 -47.24 0.56 2.18
C LYS A 816 -46.90 0.76 3.66
N GLU A 817 -45.66 1.09 3.98
CA GLU A 817 -45.21 1.40 5.35
C GLU A 817 -45.98 2.59 5.93
N SER A 818 -46.15 3.67 5.16
CA SER A 818 -46.95 4.82 5.59
C SER A 818 -48.42 4.46 5.80
N SER A 819 -48.99 3.57 4.97
CA SER A 819 -50.37 3.09 5.15
C SER A 819 -50.54 2.18 6.37
N CYS A 820 -49.53 1.35 6.67
CA CYS A 820 -49.50 0.52 7.88
C CYS A 820 -49.33 1.37 9.13
N LEU A 821 -48.43 2.36 9.12
CA LEU A 821 -48.25 3.34 10.20
C LEU A 821 -49.53 4.17 10.44
N LEU A 822 -50.28 4.50 9.38
CA LEU A 822 -51.59 5.16 9.47
C LEU A 822 -52.69 4.26 10.06
N GLN A 823 -52.58 2.93 9.91
CA GLN A 823 -53.46 1.97 10.58
C GLN A 823 -53.07 1.79 12.05
N GLU A 824 -51.78 1.73 12.38
CA GLU A 824 -51.29 1.61 13.76
C GLU A 824 -51.57 2.88 14.58
N THR A 825 -51.45 4.08 13.99
CA THR A 825 -51.77 5.35 14.67
C THR A 825 -53.26 5.53 14.98
N LYS A 826 -54.17 4.74 14.39
CA LYS A 826 -55.57 4.68 14.82
C LYS A 826 -55.81 3.83 16.07
N ILE A 827 -54.88 2.94 16.41
CA ILE A 827 -55.00 2.02 17.57
C ILE A 827 -54.45 2.68 18.85
N ILE A 828 -53.50 3.62 18.71
CA ILE A 828 -52.80 4.27 19.82
C ILE A 828 -53.71 5.16 20.70
N PRO A 829 -54.69 5.95 20.18
CA PRO A 829 -55.53 6.81 21.02
C PRO A 829 -56.39 6.02 22.03
N ASP A 830 -56.93 4.89 21.61
CA ASP A 830 -57.80 4.05 22.45
C ASP A 830 -57.00 3.33 23.55
N ALA A 831 -55.78 2.86 23.24
CA ALA A 831 -54.90 2.22 24.20
C ALA A 831 -54.38 3.20 25.26
N VAL A 832 -53.99 4.42 24.85
CA VAL A 832 -53.49 5.46 25.77
C VAL A 832 -54.61 5.99 26.66
N GLY A 833 -55.84 6.12 26.15
CA GLY A 833 -57.02 6.50 26.94
C GLY A 833 -57.32 5.49 28.06
N ASN A 834 -57.26 4.20 27.76
CA ASN A 834 -57.47 3.13 28.73
C ASN A 834 -56.36 3.07 29.80
N LEU A 835 -55.10 3.24 29.40
CA LEU A 835 -53.95 3.27 30.32
C LEU A 835 -54.02 4.44 31.31
N ILE A 836 -54.46 5.63 30.88
CA ILE A 836 -54.63 6.79 31.77
C ILE A 836 -55.73 6.54 32.82
N HIS A 837 -56.83 5.87 32.43
CA HIS A 837 -57.89 5.50 33.36
C HIS A 837 -57.43 4.45 34.39
N LEU A 838 -56.66 3.45 33.96
CA LEU A 838 -56.08 2.42 34.83
C LEU A 838 -55.09 3.00 35.86
N VAL A 839 -54.18 3.87 35.44
CA VAL A 839 -53.20 4.51 36.34
C VAL A 839 -53.89 5.40 37.39
N LYS A 840 -54.96 6.12 37.03
CA LYS A 840 -55.75 6.90 37.99
C LYS A 840 -56.45 6.00 39.03
N ALA A 841 -57.07 4.91 38.59
CA ALA A 841 -57.73 3.96 39.48
C ALA A 841 -56.74 3.32 40.47
N GLN A 842 -55.54 2.97 40.01
CA GLN A 842 -54.51 2.37 40.86
C GLN A 842 -53.94 3.36 41.88
N THR A 843 -53.84 4.64 41.52
CA THR A 843 -53.37 5.69 42.44
C THR A 843 -54.39 5.96 43.57
N GLU A 844 -55.70 5.95 43.27
CA GLU A 844 -56.73 6.02 44.31
C GLU A 844 -56.77 4.76 45.18
N TYR A 845 -56.59 3.60 44.55
CA TYR A 845 -56.55 2.31 45.24
C TYR A 845 -55.44 2.25 46.31
N VAL A 846 -54.21 2.69 45.97
CA VAL A 846 -53.08 2.71 46.93
C VAL A 846 -53.38 3.63 48.12
N LYS A 847 -53.97 4.81 47.87
CA LYS A 847 -54.33 5.74 48.95
C LYS A 847 -55.36 5.15 49.92
N ILE A 848 -56.36 4.44 49.41
CA ILE A 848 -57.37 3.77 50.25
C ILE A 848 -56.73 2.65 51.05
N LYS A 849 -55.90 1.81 50.41
CA LYS A 849 -55.21 0.70 51.08
C LYS A 849 -54.28 1.20 52.20
N ASP A 850 -53.52 2.25 51.96
CA ASP A 850 -52.61 2.83 52.95
C ASP A 850 -53.39 3.41 54.13
N HIS A 851 -54.49 4.14 53.86
CA HIS A 851 -55.36 4.69 54.90
C HIS A 851 -55.95 3.58 55.81
N TYR A 852 -56.48 2.51 55.22
CA TYR A 852 -57.03 1.39 56.00
C TYR A 852 -55.95 0.62 56.76
N THR A 853 -54.74 0.55 56.23
CA THR A 853 -53.59 -0.12 56.87
C THR A 853 -53.08 0.69 58.06
N GLU A 854 -52.97 2.02 57.93
CA GLU A 854 -52.60 2.92 59.03
C GLU A 854 -53.63 2.84 60.18
N VAL A 855 -54.93 2.88 59.86
CA VAL A 855 -55.99 2.79 60.87
C VAL A 855 -55.93 1.47 61.65
N LEU A 856 -55.57 0.35 61.00
CA LEU A 856 -55.39 -0.94 61.67
C LEU A 856 -54.11 -0.99 62.53
N LEU A 857 -53.02 -0.37 62.06
CA LEU A 857 -51.73 -0.35 62.78
C LEU A 857 -51.78 0.53 64.03
N GLU A 858 -52.54 1.62 64.01
CA GLU A 858 -52.66 2.52 65.17
C GLU A 858 -53.55 1.98 66.31
N LYS A 859 -54.28 0.87 66.11
CA LYS A 859 -55.12 0.15 67.12
C LYS A 859 -55.88 1.03 68.12
N LYS A 860 -56.42 2.17 67.69
CA LYS A 860 -57.26 3.03 68.54
C LYS A 860 -58.72 2.60 68.44
N CYS A 861 -59.21 1.92 69.48
CA CYS A 861 -60.62 1.69 69.77
C CYS A 861 -61.47 1.04 68.65
N LEU A 862 -60.93 0.05 67.92
CA LEU A 862 -61.73 -0.78 67.02
C LEU A 862 -62.36 -1.95 67.78
N THR A 863 -63.66 -2.16 67.60
CA THR A 863 -64.31 -3.41 68.07
C THR A 863 -63.89 -4.59 67.20
N PRO A 864 -63.93 -5.85 67.70
CA PRO A 864 -63.56 -7.04 66.91
C PRO A 864 -64.30 -7.13 65.57
N ARG A 865 -65.57 -6.69 65.54
CA ARG A 865 -66.39 -6.67 64.32
C ARG A 865 -65.94 -5.61 63.30
N GLN A 866 -65.42 -4.47 63.76
CA GLN A 866 -64.85 -3.44 62.89
C GLN A 866 -63.49 -3.86 62.34
N GLU A 867 -62.66 -4.50 63.17
CA GLU A 867 -61.36 -5.05 62.74
C GLU A 867 -61.57 -6.14 61.67
N GLU A 868 -62.53 -7.03 61.85
CA GLU A 868 -62.87 -8.07 60.87
C GLU A 868 -63.41 -7.47 59.55
N HIS A 869 -64.25 -6.42 59.64
CA HIS A 869 -64.73 -5.71 58.46
C HIS A 869 -63.59 -5.02 57.69
N MET A 870 -62.69 -4.32 58.39
CA MET A 870 -61.51 -3.68 57.82
C MET A 870 -60.58 -4.69 57.14
N LEU A 871 -60.33 -5.84 57.79
CA LEU A 871 -59.53 -6.92 57.23
C LEU A 871 -60.20 -7.56 56.00
N SER A 872 -61.52 -7.66 55.98
CA SER A 872 -62.29 -8.12 54.81
C SER A 872 -62.16 -7.16 53.63
N VAL A 873 -62.24 -5.84 53.89
CA VAL A 873 -62.01 -4.79 52.90
C VAL A 873 -60.59 -4.87 52.34
N LEU A 874 -59.57 -4.98 53.19
CA LEU A 874 -58.17 -5.13 52.74
C LEU A 874 -57.92 -6.42 51.94
N ARG A 875 -58.58 -7.53 52.28
CA ARG A 875 -58.49 -8.78 51.48
C ARG A 875 -59.15 -8.61 50.11
N THR A 876 -60.29 -7.95 50.05
CA THR A 876 -60.99 -7.65 48.79
C THR A 876 -60.17 -6.72 47.92
N LEU A 877 -59.60 -5.68 48.51
CA LEU A 877 -58.69 -4.76 47.84
C LEU A 877 -57.49 -5.54 47.27
N LYS A 878 -56.80 -6.35 48.08
CA LYS A 878 -55.64 -7.14 47.64
C LYS A 878 -55.97 -8.14 46.52
N TYR A 879 -57.20 -8.66 46.49
CA TYR A 879 -57.67 -9.51 45.40
C TYR A 879 -57.82 -8.72 44.08
N GLU A 880 -58.37 -7.51 44.13
CA GLU A 880 -58.50 -6.63 42.96
C GLU A 880 -57.14 -6.08 42.46
N GLU A 881 -56.18 -5.85 43.36
CA GLU A 881 -54.80 -5.48 43.02
C GLU A 881 -54.11 -6.57 42.19
N ASN A 882 -54.18 -7.82 42.64
CA ASN A 882 -53.66 -8.95 41.88
C ASN A 882 -54.37 -9.11 40.52
N ARG A 883 -55.67 -8.79 40.45
CA ARG A 883 -56.45 -8.87 39.20
C ARG A 883 -56.06 -7.77 38.21
N CYS A 884 -55.80 -6.56 38.68
CA CYS A 884 -55.29 -5.45 37.88
C CYS A 884 -53.86 -5.71 37.40
N GLU A 885 -53.00 -6.28 38.25
CA GLU A 885 -51.61 -6.62 37.91
C GLU A 885 -51.52 -7.73 36.85
N VAL A 886 -52.43 -8.72 36.90
CA VAL A 886 -52.57 -9.75 35.84
C VAL A 886 -53.07 -9.13 34.53
N ARG A 887 -53.99 -8.16 34.59
CA ARG A 887 -54.52 -7.49 33.40
C ARG A 887 -53.48 -6.55 32.75
N TRP A 888 -52.67 -5.85 33.55
CA TRP A 888 -51.55 -5.04 33.08
C TRP A 888 -50.47 -5.91 32.43
N ASN A 889 -50.18 -7.11 32.93
CA ASN A 889 -49.22 -8.00 32.27
C ASN A 889 -49.77 -8.64 30.97
N LEU A 890 -51.08 -8.57 30.71
CA LEU A 890 -51.75 -9.16 29.54
C LEU A 890 -52.07 -8.13 28.44
N GLU A 891 -52.30 -6.86 28.78
CA GLU A 891 -52.45 -5.72 27.85
C GLU A 891 -51.10 -5.09 27.50
#